data_AF-A0A2I0X2U5-F1
#
_entry.id   AF-A0A2I0X2U5-F1
#
_cell.length_a   1.000
_cell.length_b   1.000
_cell.length_c   1.000
_cell.angle_alpha   90.00
_cell.angle_beta   90.00
_cell.angle_gamma   90.00
#
_symmetry.space_group_name_H-M   'P 1'
#
loop_
_entity.id
_entity.type
_entity.pdbx_description
1 polymer ?
#
loop_
_entity_poly.entity_id
_entity_poly.type
_entity_poly.pdbx_seq_one_letter_code
_entity_poly.pdbx_strand_id
1 'polypeptide(L)'
;MPGPGPHMMYALGAGTGLMRLSHGRFTPQHCLFYALNAFLGPDLGSFAEWLASFFPAGTAGRRLGGLAMEFVHHPFYYILVLGFPLSLLYAWLSRVLLNKGLVDTVSGVALSRKQCFCLVAAGSLSHFFLDHLFEENGHSSMYTWILSTGWWQGRAPINPDSVIIIGFLCTCLIVGFVYINRVKHGESIITNANKSLRLIMAIASFYCVWCMIQIYLRTPPQPAVGEEADLGVLLELRDGEAASWNCETETQLRFQTLGMEILNKLKNLDAYPKVNEDFYNRTLSGGLITIVSSIAILLLFISEIRLYIYSGTETKLIVDTSRGERLRVNFDVTFPSLACSLLSVDAMDISGERHFDIRHDIVKKRLDHLGKVIDSRKGDIGAPQIERPLQKHGGRLDKNEKYCGSCYGAEGSDDHCCNTCEEVREAYRNKGWGITNMDLIDQCKREGIFQKIQEEQGEGCNIHGFLDVKKVAGNIHFAPGKSFHHLSFPFLDLFSFQAEYNVSHKINKLSFGKEFPGVINPLDGTGWIQPSYSGIYQYFIKVVPTIYADIRGHKIHSNQFSVTQHFREGNVYPRPLPGIFFIYEFSPIKVIFTEENKSLLHFLTSICAVLGGVFTVAGIIDTFVFHSHRAIKKKMQLGKQG
;
A
#
# COMPACT_ATOMS: atom_id res chain seq x y z
N MET A 1 8.79 22.77 3.08
CA MET A 1 7.61 23.63 3.39
C MET A 1 7.50 24.82 2.45
N PRO A 2 6.28 25.32 2.15
CA PRO A 2 6.13 26.65 1.58
C PRO A 2 6.61 27.64 2.62
N GLY A 3 7.55 28.51 2.23
CA GLY A 3 7.94 29.59 3.11
C GLY A 3 6.75 30.48 3.49
N PRO A 4 7.02 31.50 4.32
CA PRO A 4 6.04 32.55 4.62
C PRO A 4 5.49 33.25 3.34
N GLY A 5 6.27 33.23 2.25
CA GLY A 5 5.90 33.78 0.94
C GLY A 5 4.65 33.15 0.33
N PRO A 6 4.62 31.83 0.04
CA PRO A 6 3.45 31.13 -0.49
C PRO A 6 2.15 31.35 0.30
N HIS A 7 2.21 31.33 1.64
CA HIS A 7 1.07 31.64 2.51
C HIS A 7 0.50 33.04 2.23
N MET A 8 1.36 34.05 2.20
CA MET A 8 0.99 35.42 1.89
C MET A 8 0.45 35.57 0.46
N MET A 9 1.08 34.92 -0.53
CA MET A 9 0.66 34.98 -1.93
C MET A 9 -0.70 34.32 -2.15
N TYR A 10 -0.93 33.15 -1.54
CA TYR A 10 -2.20 32.45 -1.58
C TYR A 10 -3.32 33.28 -0.95
N ALA A 11 -3.10 33.79 0.27
CA ALA A 11 -4.11 34.54 0.99
C ALA A 11 -4.42 35.90 0.34
N LEU A 12 -3.41 36.64 -0.13
CA LEU A 12 -3.65 37.88 -0.90
C LEU A 12 -4.28 37.59 -2.27
N GLY A 13 -3.92 36.49 -2.92
CA GLY A 13 -4.52 36.05 -4.18
C GLY A 13 -6.02 35.73 -4.02
N ALA A 14 -6.36 34.90 -3.03
CA ALA A 14 -7.74 34.58 -2.70
C ALA A 14 -8.51 35.83 -2.26
N GLY A 15 -7.93 36.68 -1.41
CA GLY A 15 -8.55 37.92 -0.96
C GLY A 15 -8.79 38.93 -2.09
N THR A 16 -7.86 39.06 -3.04
CA THR A 16 -8.05 39.90 -4.24
C THR A 16 -9.11 39.33 -5.19
N GLY A 17 -9.18 38.01 -5.32
CA GLY A 17 -10.26 37.31 -6.02
C GLY A 17 -11.63 37.61 -5.40
N LEU A 18 -11.76 37.49 -4.08
CA LEU A 18 -12.98 37.82 -3.33
C LEU A 18 -13.33 39.30 -3.44
N MET A 19 -12.34 40.20 -3.37
CA MET A 19 -12.54 41.63 -3.60
C MET A 19 -13.14 41.92 -4.98
N ARG A 20 -12.68 41.22 -6.02
CA ARG A 20 -13.22 41.32 -7.38
C ARG A 20 -14.63 40.75 -7.49
N LEU A 21 -14.85 39.52 -7.05
CA LEU A 21 -16.13 38.81 -7.15
C LEU A 21 -17.24 39.51 -6.37
N SER A 22 -16.89 40.11 -5.24
CA SER A 22 -17.83 40.81 -4.37
C SER A 22 -18.07 42.27 -4.77
N HIS A 23 -17.52 42.73 -5.90
CA HIS A 23 -17.57 44.12 -6.36
C HIS A 23 -17.19 45.13 -5.26
N GLY A 24 -16.19 44.80 -4.44
CA GLY A 24 -15.70 45.68 -3.37
C GLY A 24 -16.41 45.58 -2.03
N ARG A 25 -17.41 44.71 -1.85
CA ARG A 25 -17.94 44.40 -0.51
C ARG A 25 -16.87 43.79 0.39
N PHE A 26 -16.03 42.92 -0.17
CA PHE A 26 -14.79 42.49 0.46
C PHE A 26 -13.71 43.53 0.15
N THR A 27 -13.40 44.39 1.12
CA THR A 27 -12.51 45.54 0.94
C THR A 27 -11.03 45.13 0.98
N PRO A 28 -10.11 46.00 0.51
CA PRO A 28 -8.67 45.77 0.66
C PRO A 28 -8.21 45.54 2.10
N GLN A 29 -8.88 46.15 3.09
CA GLN A 29 -8.60 45.90 4.52
C GLN A 29 -8.95 44.46 4.94
N HIS A 30 -10.02 43.87 4.40
CA HIS A 30 -10.34 42.46 4.65
C HIS A 30 -9.24 41.55 4.09
N CYS A 31 -8.79 41.83 2.86
CA CYS A 31 -7.71 41.09 2.20
C CYS A 31 -6.41 41.16 3.02
N LEU A 32 -6.04 42.35 3.50
CA LEU A 32 -4.83 42.55 4.29
C LEU A 32 -4.84 41.77 5.61
N PHE A 33 -5.93 41.83 6.38
CA PHE A 33 -6.00 41.12 7.67
C PHE A 33 -6.15 39.61 7.52
N TYR A 34 -6.88 39.16 6.50
CA TYR A 34 -6.92 37.75 6.13
C TYR A 34 -5.52 37.23 5.83
N ALA A 35 -4.76 37.94 4.98
CA ALA A 35 -3.42 37.53 4.60
C ALA A 35 -2.39 37.64 5.72
N LEU A 36 -2.45 38.68 6.56
CA LEU A 36 -1.57 38.82 7.72
C LEU A 36 -1.76 37.67 8.72
N ASN A 37 -3.00 37.24 8.94
CA ASN A 37 -3.26 36.14 9.86
C ASN A 37 -2.97 34.76 9.24
N ALA A 38 -3.12 34.61 7.92
CA ALA A 38 -2.64 33.43 7.20
C ALA A 38 -1.10 33.35 7.11
N PHE A 39 -0.39 34.45 7.41
CA PHE A 39 1.06 34.53 7.38
C PHE A 39 1.71 34.43 8.76
N LEU A 40 1.18 35.14 9.77
CA LEU A 40 1.76 35.20 11.12
C LEU A 40 1.05 34.31 12.14
N GLY A 41 -0.18 33.88 11.85
CA GLY A 41 -1.12 33.49 12.89
C GLY A 41 -0.63 32.29 13.69
N PRO A 42 -0.72 31.07 13.17
CA PRO A 42 -0.26 29.90 13.93
C PRO A 42 1.24 29.89 14.19
N ASP A 43 2.06 30.48 13.32
CA ASP A 43 3.53 30.61 13.52
C ASP A 43 3.93 31.45 14.75
N LEU A 44 3.00 32.22 15.32
CA LEU A 44 3.20 32.97 16.57
C LEU A 44 3.55 32.05 17.74
N GLY A 45 3.09 30.79 17.73
CA GLY A 45 3.38 29.79 18.76
C GLY A 45 4.85 29.38 18.74
N SER A 46 5.37 29.11 17.54
CA SER A 46 6.79 28.81 17.32
C SER A 46 7.69 29.99 17.68
N PHE A 47 7.27 31.22 17.34
CA PHE A 47 7.98 32.43 17.75
C PHE A 47 7.99 32.60 19.28
N ALA A 48 6.88 32.30 19.95
CA ALA A 48 6.80 32.35 21.41
C ALA A 48 7.73 31.31 22.08
N GLU A 49 7.82 30.10 21.52
CA GLU A 49 8.76 29.06 21.99
C GLU A 49 10.23 29.47 21.77
N TRP A 50 10.53 30.01 20.58
CA TRP A 50 11.86 30.53 20.26
C TRP A 50 12.25 31.67 21.20
N LEU A 51 11.36 32.63 21.47
CA LEU A 51 11.60 33.67 22.49
C LEU A 51 11.80 33.08 23.89
N ALA A 52 11.03 32.06 24.24
CA ALA A 52 11.17 31.38 25.53
C ALA A 52 12.50 30.62 25.66
N SER A 53 13.19 30.32 24.55
CA SER A 53 14.50 29.67 24.55
C SER A 53 15.66 30.54 25.05
N PHE A 54 15.47 31.85 25.14
CA PHE A 54 16.44 32.76 25.75
C PHE A 54 16.45 32.67 27.28
N PHE A 55 15.43 32.06 27.90
CA PHE A 55 15.38 31.86 29.35
C PHE A 55 16.03 30.52 29.76
N PRO A 56 16.66 30.46 30.95
CA PRO A 56 17.23 29.21 31.47
C PRO A 56 16.20 28.07 31.56
N ALA A 57 16.67 26.84 31.35
CA ALA A 57 15.85 25.64 31.48
C ALA A 57 15.25 25.52 32.89
N GLY A 58 13.95 25.26 32.98
CA GLY A 58 13.21 25.14 34.26
C GLY A 58 12.53 26.42 34.76
N THR A 59 12.74 27.57 34.11
CA THR A 59 12.03 28.82 34.44
C THR A 59 10.56 28.78 33.99
N ALA A 60 9.71 29.57 34.66
CA ALA A 60 8.31 29.75 34.26
C ALA A 60 8.18 30.23 32.81
N GLY A 61 9.11 31.08 32.33
CA GLY A 61 9.15 31.55 30.94
C GLY A 61 9.32 30.41 29.93
N ARG A 62 10.23 29.45 30.19
CA ARG A 62 10.43 28.27 29.33
C ARG A 62 9.18 27.39 29.27
N ARG A 63 8.48 27.20 30.41
CA ARG A 63 7.23 26.43 30.48
C ARG A 63 6.07 27.13 29.77
N LEU A 64 5.95 28.45 29.94
CA LEU A 64 4.92 29.26 29.28
C LEU A 64 5.10 29.27 27.76
N GLY A 65 6.34 29.30 27.26
CA GLY A 65 6.62 29.19 25.82
C GLY A 65 6.18 27.85 25.22
N GLY A 66 6.49 26.74 25.90
CA GLY A 66 6.05 25.40 25.46
C GLY A 66 4.53 25.23 25.49
N LEU A 67 3.85 25.75 26.52
CA LEU A 67 2.37 25.76 26.54
C LEU A 67 1.81 26.66 25.44
N ALA A 68 2.34 27.86 25.24
CA ALA A 68 1.90 28.75 24.19
C ALA A 68 2.03 28.10 22.80
N MET A 69 3.11 27.37 22.55
CA MET A 69 3.29 26.57 21.35
C MET A 69 2.16 25.54 21.17
N GLU A 70 1.90 24.69 22.16
CA GLU A 70 0.84 23.65 22.07
C GLU A 70 -0.56 24.24 21.83
N PHE A 71 -0.89 25.34 22.52
CA PHE A 71 -2.22 25.96 22.40
C PHE A 71 -2.40 26.74 21.10
N VAL A 72 -1.37 27.42 20.59
CA VAL A 72 -1.47 28.24 19.37
C VAL A 72 -1.48 27.39 18.10
N HIS A 73 -0.83 26.22 18.13
CA HIS A 73 -0.76 25.31 16.99
C HIS A 73 -1.99 24.39 16.85
N HIS A 74 -2.93 24.42 17.79
CA HIS A 74 -4.18 23.67 17.66
C HIS A 74 -5.25 24.51 16.94
N PRO A 75 -5.86 24.01 15.85
CA PRO A 75 -6.71 24.81 14.96
C PRO A 75 -7.91 25.46 15.65
N PHE A 76 -8.48 24.78 16.66
CA PHE A 76 -9.57 25.32 17.45
C PHE A 76 -9.09 26.25 18.58
N TYR A 77 -7.95 25.95 19.20
CA TYR A 77 -7.48 26.74 20.35
C TYR A 77 -6.88 28.06 19.91
N TYR A 78 -6.26 28.13 18.73
CA TYR A 78 -5.86 29.40 18.12
C TYR A 78 -7.04 30.39 18.06
N ILE A 79 -8.17 29.93 17.51
CA ILE A 79 -9.36 30.77 17.33
C ILE A 79 -9.97 31.15 18.68
N LEU A 80 -10.01 30.22 19.64
CA LEU A 80 -10.57 30.49 20.97
C LEU A 80 -9.70 31.45 21.81
N VAL A 81 -8.38 31.28 21.78
CA VAL A 81 -7.44 32.02 22.63
C VAL A 81 -7.02 33.34 21.98
N LEU A 82 -6.59 33.30 20.71
CA LEU A 82 -6.07 34.47 19.99
C LEU A 82 -7.13 35.18 19.13
N GLY A 83 -8.23 34.52 18.76
CA GLY A 83 -9.28 35.13 17.94
C GLY A 83 -9.88 36.40 18.54
N PHE A 84 -10.26 36.37 19.82
CA PHE A 84 -10.81 37.54 20.50
C PHE A 84 -9.82 38.71 20.63
N PRO A 85 -8.60 38.54 21.20
CA PRO A 85 -7.66 39.65 21.33
C PRO A 85 -7.20 40.21 19.98
N LEU A 86 -6.94 39.36 18.98
CA LEU A 86 -6.57 39.82 17.62
C LEU A 86 -7.73 40.56 16.95
N SER A 87 -8.98 40.16 17.19
CA SER A 87 -10.14 40.88 16.65
C SER A 87 -10.25 42.32 17.19
N LEU A 88 -9.88 42.54 18.45
CA LEU A 88 -9.83 43.88 19.05
C LEU A 88 -8.70 44.71 18.44
N LEU A 89 -7.52 44.11 18.29
CA LEU A 89 -6.34 44.74 17.69
C LEU A 89 -6.62 45.14 16.24
N TYR A 90 -7.14 44.24 15.41
CA TYR A 90 -7.44 44.52 14.01
C TYR A 90 -8.60 45.50 13.82
N ALA A 91 -9.61 45.48 14.69
CA ALA A 91 -10.66 46.49 14.66
C ALA A 91 -10.12 47.89 15.01
N TRP A 92 -9.18 47.98 15.95
CA TRP A 92 -8.48 49.23 16.25
C TRP A 92 -7.59 49.67 15.07
N LEU A 93 -6.80 48.75 14.52
CA LEU A 93 -5.89 49.02 13.41
C LEU A 93 -6.63 49.44 12.13
N SER A 94 -7.79 48.83 11.85
CA SER A 94 -8.67 49.24 10.75
C SER A 94 -9.09 50.71 10.85
N ARG A 95 -9.47 51.17 12.04
CA ARG A 95 -9.81 52.58 12.26
C ARG A 95 -8.62 53.50 12.04
N VAL A 96 -7.44 53.10 12.52
CA VAL A 96 -6.20 53.88 12.33
C VAL A 96 -5.83 53.97 10.84
N LEU A 97 -5.90 52.85 10.10
CA LEU A 97 -5.61 52.81 8.67
C LEU A 97 -6.58 53.68 7.86
N LEU A 98 -7.86 53.67 8.25
CA LEU A 98 -8.90 54.47 7.62
C LEU A 98 -8.71 55.97 7.92
N ASN A 99 -8.45 56.34 9.18
CA ASN A 99 -8.19 57.73 9.57
C ASN A 99 -6.93 58.32 8.92
N LYS A 100 -5.91 57.49 8.64
CA LYS A 100 -4.68 57.91 7.95
C LYS A 100 -4.77 57.85 6.43
N GLY A 101 -5.90 57.44 5.85
CA GLY A 101 -6.09 57.34 4.40
C GLY A 101 -5.15 56.36 3.70
N LEU A 102 -4.73 55.29 4.40
CA LEU A 102 -3.75 54.34 3.89
C LEU A 102 -4.37 53.26 3.01
N VAL A 103 -5.55 52.75 3.38
CA VAL A 103 -6.22 51.64 2.67
C VAL A 103 -7.72 51.92 2.60
N ASP A 104 -8.25 51.93 1.38
CA ASP A 104 -9.63 52.34 1.10
C ASP A 104 -10.66 51.28 1.54
N THR A 105 -11.86 51.74 1.85
CA THR A 105 -13.04 50.90 2.11
C THR A 105 -14.23 51.51 1.38
N VAL A 106 -14.95 50.72 0.57
CA VAL A 106 -16.09 51.19 -0.23
C VAL A 106 -17.17 51.87 0.61
N SER A 107 -17.33 51.45 1.86
CA SER A 107 -18.30 52.01 2.81
C SER A 107 -17.76 53.21 3.61
N GLY A 108 -16.46 53.48 3.60
CA GLY A 108 -15.83 54.45 4.51
C GLY A 108 -15.91 54.06 5.99
N VAL A 109 -16.27 52.81 6.30
CA VAL A 109 -16.47 52.31 7.67
C VAL A 109 -15.39 51.29 8.01
N ALA A 110 -14.78 51.45 9.19
CA ALA A 110 -13.80 50.51 9.72
C ALA A 110 -14.42 49.14 10.00
N LEU A 111 -13.60 48.10 9.94
CA LEU A 111 -14.01 46.72 10.19
C LEU A 111 -14.56 46.54 11.60
N SER A 112 -15.68 45.84 11.71
CA SER A 112 -16.26 45.45 12.98
C SER A 112 -15.45 44.34 13.65
N ARG A 113 -15.53 44.24 14.99
CA ARG A 113 -14.87 43.17 15.76
C ARG A 113 -15.29 41.77 15.29
N LYS A 114 -16.57 41.59 14.92
CA LYS A 114 -17.08 40.32 14.37
C LYS A 114 -16.43 39.97 13.04
N GLN A 115 -16.30 40.95 12.13
CA GLN A 115 -15.60 40.75 10.86
C GLN A 115 -14.13 40.43 11.09
N CYS A 116 -13.44 41.14 11.99
CA CYS A 116 -12.05 40.84 12.33
C CYS A 116 -11.90 39.44 12.94
N PHE A 117 -12.81 39.00 13.80
CA PHE A 117 -12.81 37.63 14.35
C PHE A 117 -12.95 36.58 13.24
N CYS A 118 -13.89 36.78 12.30
CA CYS A 118 -14.04 35.87 11.15
C CYS A 118 -12.81 35.87 10.24
N LEU A 119 -12.16 37.02 10.04
CA LEU A 119 -10.93 37.12 9.23
C LEU A 119 -9.74 36.43 9.91
N VAL A 120 -9.64 36.51 11.23
CA VAL A 120 -8.65 35.77 12.02
C VAL A 120 -8.91 34.27 11.89
N ALA A 121 -10.16 33.81 12.11
CA ALA A 121 -10.50 32.40 11.97
C ALA A 121 -10.24 31.87 10.55
N ALA A 122 -10.65 32.63 9.52
CA ALA A 122 -10.41 32.26 8.13
C ALA A 122 -8.91 32.22 7.80
N GLY A 123 -8.15 33.24 8.20
CA GLY A 123 -6.72 33.29 7.95
C GLY A 123 -5.95 32.15 8.64
N SER A 124 -6.29 31.82 9.90
CA SER A 124 -5.62 30.72 10.60
C SER A 124 -5.97 29.36 10.01
N LEU A 125 -7.22 29.13 9.64
CA LEU A 125 -7.62 27.89 8.96
C LEU A 125 -6.96 27.76 7.59
N SER A 126 -6.80 28.86 6.85
CA SER A 126 -6.05 28.86 5.60
C SER A 126 -4.56 28.57 5.79
N HIS A 127 -3.96 29.04 6.89
CA HIS A 127 -2.59 28.67 7.24
C HIS A 127 -2.47 27.17 7.55
N PHE A 128 -3.29 26.62 8.46
CA PHE A 128 -3.29 25.19 8.75
C PHE A 128 -3.63 24.31 7.53
N PHE A 129 -4.51 24.78 6.64
CA PHE A 129 -4.83 24.09 5.39
C PHE A 129 -3.62 24.04 4.46
N LEU A 130 -2.88 25.14 4.33
CA LEU A 130 -1.68 25.19 3.49
C LEU A 130 -0.59 24.30 4.08
N ASP A 131 -0.30 24.41 5.38
CA ASP A 131 0.65 23.52 6.06
C ASP A 131 0.30 22.04 5.84
N HIS A 132 -0.97 21.67 6.04
CA HIS A 132 -1.45 20.31 5.82
C HIS A 132 -1.32 19.84 4.35
N LEU A 133 -1.62 20.70 3.38
CA LEU A 133 -1.58 20.38 1.95
C LEU A 133 -0.15 20.13 1.45
N PHE A 134 0.86 20.79 2.04
CA PHE A 134 2.23 20.74 1.56
C PHE A 134 3.15 19.76 2.29
N GLU A 135 2.74 19.17 3.42
CA GLU A 135 3.63 18.34 4.24
C GLU A 135 3.23 16.86 4.36
N GLU A 136 1.95 16.53 4.52
CA GLU A 136 1.53 15.13 4.75
C GLU A 136 0.86 14.48 3.53
N ASN A 137 0.91 15.09 2.34
CA ASN A 137 0.13 14.65 1.17
C ASN A 137 -1.36 14.39 1.48
N GLY A 138 -1.92 15.04 2.51
CA GLY A 138 -3.30 14.84 2.96
C GLY A 138 -3.58 13.52 3.70
N HIS A 139 -2.56 12.85 4.27
CA HIS A 139 -2.74 11.56 4.95
C HIS A 139 -3.41 11.62 6.35
N SER A 140 -3.44 12.77 7.02
CA SER A 140 -4.07 12.93 8.35
C SER A 140 -5.48 13.51 8.28
N SER A 141 -6.38 13.04 9.15
CA SER A 141 -7.77 13.49 9.26
C SER A 141 -7.96 14.84 9.97
N MET A 142 -6.90 15.39 10.59
CA MET A 142 -6.92 16.64 11.34
C MET A 142 -5.99 17.65 10.67
N TYR A 143 -6.39 18.92 10.66
CA TYR A 143 -5.50 20.04 10.32
C TYR A 143 -4.35 20.08 11.34
N THR A 144 -3.25 19.44 10.99
CA THR A 144 -2.03 19.38 11.78
C THR A 144 -1.21 20.62 11.49
N TRP A 145 -0.83 21.34 12.54
CA TRP A 145 0.23 22.33 12.44
C TRP A 145 1.58 21.61 12.45
N ILE A 146 2.48 22.04 11.58
CA ILE A 146 3.85 21.55 11.57
C ILE A 146 4.79 22.72 11.30
N LEU A 147 5.87 22.78 12.06
CA LEU A 147 6.78 23.92 12.10
C LEU A 147 7.46 24.07 10.74
N SER A 148 7.44 25.26 10.12
CA SER A 148 8.09 25.58 8.82
C SER A 148 9.60 25.24 8.72
N THR A 149 10.20 24.75 9.79
CA THR A 149 11.58 24.25 9.81
C THR A 149 11.70 22.73 9.96
N GLY A 150 10.63 21.98 10.27
CA GLY A 150 10.70 20.55 10.60
C GLY A 150 10.98 20.28 12.09
N TRP A 151 11.03 18.99 12.46
CA TRP A 151 11.32 18.53 13.83
C TRP A 151 12.82 18.44 14.08
N TRP A 152 13.42 19.45 14.71
CA TRP A 152 14.84 19.43 15.06
C TRP A 152 15.06 18.94 16.48
N GLN A 153 16.04 18.05 16.68
CA GLN A 153 16.55 17.71 18.01
C GLN A 153 17.38 18.86 18.65
N GLY A 154 17.60 19.96 17.94
CA GLY A 154 18.40 21.13 18.37
C GLY A 154 17.89 22.45 17.79
N ARG A 155 18.74 23.50 17.73
CA ARG A 155 18.35 24.78 17.11
C ARG A 155 18.23 24.60 15.59
N ALA A 156 17.10 25.02 15.03
CA ALA A 156 16.87 25.02 13.58
C ALA A 156 17.98 25.80 12.84
N PRO A 157 18.57 25.26 11.77
CA PRO A 157 19.53 25.97 10.95
C PRO A 157 18.84 27.12 10.20
N ILE A 158 19.16 28.36 10.57
CA ILE A 158 18.62 29.56 9.91
C ILE A 158 19.51 29.90 8.72
N ASN A 159 18.95 29.89 7.51
CA ASN A 159 19.64 30.42 6.32
C ASN A 159 19.41 31.94 6.24
N PRO A 160 20.44 32.78 6.49
CA PRO A 160 20.27 34.24 6.49
C PRO A 160 19.88 34.79 5.13
N ASP A 161 20.32 34.16 4.03
CA ASP A 161 19.99 34.58 2.66
C ASP A 161 18.48 34.47 2.40
N SER A 162 17.88 33.35 2.80
CA SER A 162 16.45 33.09 2.65
C SER A 162 15.61 34.06 3.49
N VAL A 163 16.04 34.38 4.72
CA VAL A 163 15.33 35.34 5.59
C VAL A 163 15.33 36.74 4.98
N ILE A 164 16.47 37.20 4.46
CA ILE A 164 16.59 38.53 3.86
C ILE A 164 15.72 38.62 2.60
N ILE A 165 15.79 37.62 1.71
CA ILE A 165 15.13 37.69 0.40
C ILE A 165 13.63 37.45 0.51
N ILE A 166 13.19 36.45 1.28
CA ILE A 166 11.76 36.22 1.50
C ILE A 166 11.16 37.39 2.28
N GLY A 167 11.87 37.90 3.29
CA GLY A 167 11.46 39.11 4.02
C GLY A 167 11.32 40.32 3.10
N PHE A 168 12.26 40.54 2.19
CA PHE A 168 12.20 41.59 1.19
C PHE A 168 11.00 41.42 0.25
N LEU A 169 10.81 40.23 -0.33
CA LEU A 169 9.69 39.94 -1.24
C LEU A 169 8.32 40.11 -0.56
N CYS A 170 8.16 39.61 0.67
CA CYS A 170 6.94 39.81 1.46
C CYS A 170 6.69 41.29 1.78
N THR A 171 7.74 42.05 2.10
CA THR A 171 7.64 43.49 2.35
C THR A 171 7.21 44.24 1.10
N CYS A 172 7.82 43.95 -0.06
CA CYS A 172 7.43 44.51 -1.35
C CYS A 172 5.96 44.17 -1.69
N LEU A 173 5.52 42.95 -1.37
CA LEU A 173 4.14 42.51 -1.61
C LEU A 173 3.14 43.30 -0.78
N ILE A 174 3.36 43.42 0.55
CA ILE A 174 2.48 44.17 1.44
C ILE A 174 2.48 45.65 1.08
N VAL A 175 3.65 46.28 0.94
CA VAL A 175 3.77 47.71 0.64
C VAL A 175 3.19 48.03 -0.73
N GLY A 176 3.46 47.20 -1.73
CA GLY A 176 2.88 47.35 -3.07
C GLY A 176 1.37 47.19 -3.07
N PHE A 177 0.83 46.21 -2.33
CA PHE A 177 -0.60 46.01 -2.19
C PHE A 177 -1.29 47.22 -1.53
N VAL A 178 -0.71 47.75 -0.44
CA VAL A 178 -1.20 48.96 0.22
C VAL A 178 -1.10 50.18 -0.70
N TYR A 179 -0.01 50.33 -1.46
CA TYR A 179 0.15 51.42 -2.42
C TYR A 179 -0.89 51.40 -3.54
N ILE A 180 -1.18 50.22 -4.10
CA ILE A 180 -2.18 50.04 -5.15
C ILE A 180 -3.60 50.33 -4.64
N ASN A 181 -3.89 49.92 -3.41
CA ASN A 181 -5.22 50.06 -2.80
C ASN A 181 -5.35 51.27 -1.87
N ARG A 182 -4.43 52.23 -2.00
CA ARG A 182 -4.50 53.51 -1.29
C ARG A 182 -5.65 54.35 -1.84
N VAL A 183 -6.26 55.14 -0.98
CA VAL A 183 -7.34 56.07 -1.35
C VAL A 183 -6.84 57.02 -2.45
N LYS A 184 -7.28 56.80 -3.69
CA LYS A 184 -7.08 57.70 -4.84
C LYS A 184 -8.43 57.89 -5.51
N HIS A 185 -8.85 59.15 -5.64
CA HIS A 185 -10.08 59.49 -6.35
C HIS A 185 -9.95 59.10 -7.84
N GLY A 186 -10.78 58.16 -8.30
CA GLY A 186 -11.02 57.91 -9.73
C GLY A 186 -10.69 56.51 -10.29
N GLU A 187 -10.04 55.61 -9.55
CA GLU A 187 -9.78 54.24 -10.05
C GLU A 187 -10.84 53.23 -9.61
N SER A 188 -11.32 52.40 -10.55
CA SER A 188 -12.29 51.34 -10.23
C SER A 188 -11.64 50.22 -9.39
N ILE A 189 -12.41 49.62 -8.49
CA ILE A 189 -11.96 48.49 -7.65
C ILE A 189 -11.44 47.32 -8.49
N ILE A 190 -12.05 47.08 -9.65
CA ILE A 190 -11.63 46.03 -10.59
C ILE A 190 -10.24 46.35 -11.15
N THR A 191 -9.96 47.62 -11.45
CA THR A 191 -8.64 48.07 -11.89
C THR A 191 -7.59 47.83 -10.80
N ASN A 192 -7.91 48.16 -9.54
CA ASN A 192 -7.00 47.95 -8.41
C ASN A 192 -6.78 46.47 -8.11
N ALA A 193 -7.83 45.64 -8.22
CA ALA A 193 -7.71 44.19 -8.12
C ALA A 193 -6.81 43.60 -9.22
N ASN A 194 -6.96 44.06 -10.47
CA ASN A 194 -6.08 43.66 -11.58
C ASN A 194 -4.62 44.06 -11.35
N LYS A 195 -4.38 45.27 -10.86
CA LYS A 195 -3.02 45.74 -10.51
C LYS A 195 -2.42 44.91 -9.37
N SER A 196 -3.23 44.60 -8.35
CA SER A 196 -2.83 43.76 -7.21
C SER A 196 -2.49 42.34 -7.65
N LEU A 197 -3.28 41.75 -8.55
CA LEU A 197 -3.01 40.42 -9.11
C LEU A 197 -1.71 40.41 -9.94
N ARG A 198 -1.45 41.46 -10.74
CA ARG A 198 -0.19 41.59 -11.48
C ARG A 198 1.02 41.70 -10.54
N LEU A 199 0.88 42.41 -9.42
CA LEU A 199 1.93 42.50 -8.39
C LEU A 199 2.22 41.11 -7.78
N ILE A 200 1.17 40.37 -7.42
CA ILE A 200 1.30 39.01 -6.85
C ILE A 200 2.02 38.10 -7.86
N MET A 201 1.60 38.11 -9.13
CA MET A 201 2.24 37.31 -10.18
C MET A 201 3.70 37.69 -10.42
N ALA A 202 4.04 38.99 -10.35
CA ALA A 202 5.43 39.43 -10.49
C ALA A 202 6.30 38.92 -9.34
N ILE A 203 5.82 39.01 -8.10
CA ILE A 203 6.54 38.54 -6.91
C ILE A 203 6.65 37.01 -6.90
N ALA A 204 5.60 36.30 -7.30
CA ALA A 204 5.64 34.85 -7.47
C ALA A 204 6.69 34.43 -8.49
N SER A 205 6.80 35.12 -9.63
CA SER A 205 7.86 34.85 -10.62
C SER A 205 9.26 35.09 -10.05
N PHE A 206 9.49 36.19 -9.33
CA PHE A 206 10.78 36.43 -8.67
C PHE A 206 11.12 35.36 -7.62
N TYR A 207 10.12 34.92 -6.85
CA TYR A 207 10.28 33.82 -5.90
C TYR A 207 10.65 32.51 -6.61
N CYS A 208 9.93 32.14 -7.68
CA CYS A 208 10.24 30.94 -8.46
C CYS A 208 11.64 31.00 -9.09
N VAL A 209 12.06 32.15 -9.62
CA VAL A 209 13.42 32.34 -10.16
C VAL A 209 14.47 32.18 -9.05
N TRP A 210 14.22 32.75 -7.86
CA TRP A 210 15.11 32.55 -6.71
C TRP A 210 15.22 31.07 -6.33
N CYS A 211 14.10 30.35 -6.25
CA CYS A 211 14.10 28.90 -5.98
C CYS A 211 14.90 28.12 -7.04
N MET A 212 14.72 28.44 -8.33
CA MET A 212 15.47 27.82 -9.42
C MET A 212 16.98 28.08 -9.30
N ILE A 213 17.39 29.29 -8.90
CA ILE A 213 18.81 29.61 -8.68
C ILE A 213 19.40 28.76 -7.55
N GLN A 214 18.68 28.60 -6.42
CA GLN A 214 19.14 27.82 -5.29
C GLN A 214 19.31 26.33 -5.63
N ILE A 215 18.36 25.76 -6.37
CA ILE A 215 18.34 24.34 -6.74
C ILE A 215 19.37 24.03 -7.84
N TYR A 216 19.43 24.83 -8.90
CA TYR A 216 20.15 24.45 -10.12
C TYR A 216 21.47 25.18 -10.34
N LEU A 217 21.67 26.36 -9.75
CA LEU A 217 22.83 27.22 -10.04
C LEU A 217 23.82 27.36 -8.87
N ARG A 218 23.42 27.00 -7.64
CA ARG A 218 24.32 27.02 -6.47
C ARG A 218 25.10 25.72 -6.36
N THR A 219 26.39 25.79 -5.97
CA THR A 219 27.25 24.63 -5.73
C THR A 219 27.82 24.64 -4.31
N PRO A 220 27.49 23.65 -3.46
CA PRO A 220 26.53 22.57 -3.70
C PRO A 220 25.08 23.11 -3.84
N PRO A 221 24.21 22.39 -4.56
CA PRO A 221 22.77 22.69 -4.61
C PRO A 221 22.22 22.86 -3.20
N GLN A 222 21.44 23.92 -2.98
CA GLN A 222 20.78 24.14 -1.70
C GLN A 222 19.26 24.15 -1.90
N PRO A 223 18.50 23.49 -1.00
CA PRO A 223 17.05 23.61 -1.01
C PRO A 223 16.67 25.07 -0.75
N ALA A 224 15.76 25.60 -1.57
CA ALA A 224 15.44 27.03 -1.60
C ALA A 224 14.95 27.58 -0.25
N VAL A 225 14.35 26.71 0.56
CA VAL A 225 13.94 26.90 1.96
C VAL A 225 14.01 25.52 2.62
N GLY A 226 14.67 25.41 3.78
CA GLY A 226 14.77 24.24 4.68
C GLY A 226 14.56 22.85 4.07
N GLU A 227 15.64 22.08 3.93
CA GLU A 227 15.88 20.72 3.38
C GLU A 227 14.83 19.87 2.64
N GLU A 228 13.52 20.13 2.71
CA GLU A 228 12.49 19.39 1.98
C GLU A 228 11.41 20.34 1.44
N ALA A 229 11.68 20.96 0.29
CA ALA A 229 10.68 21.68 -0.50
C ALA A 229 10.99 21.59 -2.00
N ASP A 230 10.08 20.95 -2.72
CA ASP A 230 9.87 20.94 -4.17
C ASP A 230 10.59 19.87 -5.00
N LEU A 231 10.07 18.63 -4.94
CA LEU A 231 9.85 17.84 -6.14
C LEU A 231 8.60 16.97 -5.97
N GLY A 232 7.43 17.46 -6.41
CA GLY A 232 6.20 16.66 -6.29
C GLY A 232 4.88 17.38 -6.57
N VAL A 233 4.81 18.32 -7.51
CA VAL A 233 3.50 18.76 -8.05
C VAL A 233 3.57 18.74 -9.57
N LEU A 234 3.50 17.53 -10.11
CA LEU A 234 2.90 17.27 -11.42
C LEU A 234 2.39 15.82 -11.61
N LEU A 235 2.45 14.94 -10.60
CA LEU A 235 1.83 13.63 -10.68
C LEU A 235 1.16 13.27 -9.35
N GLU A 236 -0.10 12.87 -9.47
CA GLU A 236 -0.90 12.11 -8.51
C GLU A 236 -1.27 12.77 -7.18
N LEU A 237 -2.52 13.24 -7.08
CA LEU A 237 -3.39 12.86 -5.96
C LEU A 237 -4.84 12.71 -6.44
N ARG A 238 -5.23 11.44 -6.51
CA ARG A 238 -6.57 10.90 -6.40
C ARG A 238 -6.69 10.43 -4.94
N ASP A 239 -7.75 10.87 -4.26
CA ASP A 239 -8.44 10.33 -3.06
C ASP A 239 -7.56 9.84 -1.88
N GLY A 240 -7.64 10.32 -0.64
CA GLY A 240 -8.64 11.14 0.03
C GLY A 240 -9.73 10.30 0.73
N GLU A 241 -9.46 9.70 1.89
CA GLU A 241 -10.48 9.45 2.93
C GLU A 241 -9.86 9.39 4.34
N ALA A 242 -10.51 10.05 5.31
CA ALA A 242 -10.54 9.60 6.70
C ALA A 242 -11.82 10.06 7.43
N ALA A 243 -12.53 9.04 7.94
CA ALA A 243 -13.19 8.91 9.24
C ALA A 243 -14.20 9.96 9.76
N SER A 244 -15.41 9.44 9.97
CA SER A 244 -16.55 9.98 10.73
C SER A 244 -16.46 9.60 12.23
N TRP A 245 -17.03 10.44 13.10
CA TRP A 245 -17.59 10.05 14.40
C TRP A 245 -18.97 10.68 14.58
N ASN A 246 -19.97 9.85 14.88
CA ASN A 246 -21.32 10.23 15.35
C ASN A 246 -21.48 9.79 16.82
N CYS A 247 -22.32 10.50 17.57
CA CYS A 247 -23.05 9.94 18.71
C CYS A 247 -24.45 10.57 18.82
N GLU A 248 -25.42 9.75 19.23
CA GLU A 248 -26.87 9.83 19.00
C GLU A 248 -27.70 10.54 20.11
N THR A 249 -28.88 11.02 19.68
CA THR A 249 -30.29 11.04 20.24
C THR A 249 -30.56 11.31 21.75
N GLU A 250 -31.64 11.99 22.17
CA GLU A 250 -33.08 11.61 22.17
C GLU A 250 -33.92 12.81 22.72
N THR A 251 -35.08 13.24 22.20
CA THR A 251 -36.42 12.76 22.61
C THR A 251 -37.54 13.55 21.91
N GLN A 252 -38.61 12.83 21.59
CA GLN A 252 -39.91 13.24 21.03
C GLN A 252 -40.85 13.83 22.11
N LEU A 253 -41.60 14.90 21.79
CA LEU A 253 -43.05 15.15 22.03
C LEU A 253 -43.38 16.65 22.17
N ARG A 254 -43.83 17.28 21.08
CA ARG A 254 -44.85 18.36 21.03
C ARG A 254 -45.09 18.78 19.57
N PHE A 255 -45.54 17.82 18.76
CA PHE A 255 -45.87 18.02 17.34
C PHE A 255 -47.35 18.36 17.19
N GLN A 256 -47.66 19.66 16.97
CA GLN A 256 -48.66 20.06 15.96
C GLN A 256 -48.79 21.58 15.76
N THR A 257 -48.18 22.44 16.59
CA THR A 257 -48.29 23.91 16.42
C THR A 257 -46.98 24.63 16.07
N LEU A 258 -45.81 23.99 16.27
CA LEU A 258 -44.48 24.59 16.02
C LEU A 258 -44.01 24.50 14.55
N GLY A 259 -44.58 23.57 13.76
CA GLY A 259 -44.11 23.27 12.40
C GLY A 259 -44.25 24.44 11.42
N MET A 260 -45.35 25.19 11.49
CA MET A 260 -45.62 26.31 10.57
C MET A 260 -44.73 27.55 10.83
N GLU A 261 -44.34 27.81 12.07
CA GLU A 261 -43.42 28.91 12.39
C GLU A 261 -41.96 28.58 12.03
N ILE A 262 -41.53 27.33 12.23
CA ILE A 262 -40.19 26.88 11.85
C ILE A 262 -40.04 26.83 10.33
N LEU A 263 -41.04 26.32 9.59
CA LEU A 263 -41.03 26.33 8.11
C LEU A 263 -40.97 27.74 7.53
N ASN A 264 -41.70 28.71 8.11
CA ASN A 264 -41.63 30.10 7.68
C ASN A 264 -40.30 30.79 8.07
N LYS A 265 -39.69 30.43 9.21
CA LYS A 265 -38.34 30.91 9.56
C LYS A 265 -37.24 30.28 8.71
N LEU A 266 -37.37 29.01 8.30
CA LEU A 266 -36.46 28.35 7.36
C LEU A 266 -36.57 28.93 5.95
N LYS A 267 -37.75 29.41 5.55
CA LYS A 267 -37.94 30.13 4.28
C LYS A 267 -37.15 31.44 4.21
N ASN A 268 -36.88 32.07 5.36
CA ASN A 268 -36.03 33.27 5.44
C ASN A 268 -34.51 32.92 5.43
N LEU A 269 -34.15 31.64 5.50
CA LEU A 269 -32.79 31.13 5.30
C LEU A 269 -32.57 30.62 3.87
N ASP A 270 -33.56 30.76 2.98
CA ASP A 270 -33.44 30.46 1.55
C ASP A 270 -32.51 31.50 0.90
N ALA A 271 -31.21 31.18 0.87
CA ALA A 271 -30.16 32.02 0.30
C ALA A 271 -30.16 32.03 -1.24
N TYR A 272 -31.01 31.21 -1.87
CA TYR A 272 -31.04 31.05 -3.32
C TYR A 272 -32.10 31.98 -3.95
N PRO A 273 -31.71 32.92 -4.82
CA PRO A 273 -32.67 33.77 -5.51
C PRO A 273 -33.59 32.92 -6.39
N LYS A 274 -34.91 33.04 -6.21
CA LYS A 274 -35.90 32.41 -7.10
C LYS A 274 -35.88 33.16 -8.43
N VAL A 275 -35.31 32.55 -9.46
CA VAL A 275 -35.31 33.09 -10.82
C VAL A 275 -36.69 32.85 -11.44
N ASN A 276 -37.35 33.89 -11.96
CA ASN A 276 -38.63 33.74 -12.65
C ASN A 276 -38.47 32.88 -13.91
N GLU A 277 -39.45 32.00 -14.17
CA GLU A 277 -39.45 31.10 -15.35
C GLU A 277 -39.33 31.87 -16.69
N ASP A 278 -39.74 33.14 -16.72
CA ASP A 278 -39.68 34.02 -17.89
C ASP A 278 -38.26 34.31 -18.40
N PHE A 279 -37.23 34.02 -17.61
CA PHE A 279 -35.82 34.16 -18.03
C PHE A 279 -35.23 32.91 -18.70
N TYR A 280 -35.97 31.79 -18.74
CA TYR A 280 -35.51 30.55 -19.37
C TYR A 280 -36.07 30.40 -20.79
N ASN A 281 -35.19 30.49 -21.79
CA ASN A 281 -35.54 30.15 -23.17
C ASN A 281 -35.29 28.66 -23.44
N ARG A 282 -36.35 27.88 -23.63
CA ARG A 282 -36.26 26.46 -24.00
C ARG A 282 -35.83 26.32 -25.46
N THR A 283 -34.74 25.62 -25.71
CA THR A 283 -34.20 25.37 -27.06
C THR A 283 -34.20 23.89 -27.38
N LEU A 284 -34.33 23.53 -28.67
CA LEU A 284 -34.25 22.14 -29.12
C LEU A 284 -32.87 21.52 -28.84
N SER A 285 -31.81 22.31 -28.97
CA SER A 285 -30.43 21.90 -28.64
C SER A 285 -30.26 21.60 -27.15
N GLY A 286 -30.81 22.46 -26.26
CA GLY A 286 -30.76 22.24 -24.82
C GLY A 286 -31.55 20.99 -24.39
N GLY A 287 -32.67 20.70 -25.06
CA GLY A 287 -33.42 19.46 -24.86
C GLY A 287 -32.60 18.20 -25.19
N LEU A 288 -31.89 18.20 -26.33
CA LEU A 288 -31.03 17.09 -26.73
C LEU A 288 -29.86 16.89 -25.76
N ILE A 289 -29.20 17.99 -25.35
CA ILE A 289 -28.11 17.95 -24.37
C ILE A 289 -28.61 17.36 -23.05
N THR A 290 -29.79 17.77 -22.59
CA THR A 290 -30.38 17.25 -21.35
C THR A 290 -30.65 15.73 -21.40
N ILE A 291 -31.11 15.21 -22.53
CA ILE A 291 -31.31 13.76 -22.72
C ILE A 291 -29.99 13.01 -22.65
N VAL A 292 -28.96 13.48 -23.38
CA VAL A 292 -27.63 12.87 -23.39
C VAL A 292 -26.99 12.91 -22.00
N SER A 293 -27.08 14.06 -21.32
CA SER A 293 -26.60 14.23 -19.95
C SER A 293 -27.33 13.33 -18.95
N SER A 294 -28.64 13.13 -19.10
CA SER A 294 -29.41 12.22 -18.25
C SER A 294 -28.99 10.76 -18.42
N ILE A 295 -28.72 10.33 -19.66
CA ILE A 295 -28.20 8.98 -19.95
C ILE A 295 -26.80 8.81 -19.35
N ALA A 296 -25.93 9.81 -19.50
CA ALA A 296 -24.58 9.79 -18.93
C ALA A 296 -24.60 9.71 -17.39
N ILE A 297 -25.44 10.51 -16.73
CA ILE A 297 -25.65 10.45 -15.28
C ILE A 297 -26.10 9.06 -14.85
N LEU A 298 -27.08 8.46 -15.56
CA LEU A 298 -27.58 7.14 -15.23
C LEU A 298 -26.49 6.05 -15.32
N LEU A 299 -25.67 6.08 -16.38
CA LEU A 299 -24.58 5.12 -16.55
C LEU A 299 -23.50 5.26 -15.48
N LEU A 300 -23.09 6.50 -15.17
CA LEU A 300 -22.10 6.76 -14.13
C LEU A 300 -22.63 6.38 -12.74
N PHE A 301 -23.90 6.66 -12.47
CA PHE A 301 -24.57 6.26 -11.23
C PHE A 301 -24.61 4.74 -11.05
N ILE A 302 -24.97 3.98 -12.09
CA ILE A 302 -24.91 2.51 -12.05
C ILE A 302 -23.48 2.02 -11.80
N SER A 303 -22.48 2.66 -12.40
CA SER A 303 -21.08 2.31 -12.18
C SER A 303 -20.64 2.55 -10.73
N GLU A 304 -21.03 3.69 -10.14
CA GLU A 304 -20.71 4.00 -8.74
C GLU A 304 -21.41 3.04 -7.79
N ILE A 305 -22.68 2.69 -8.05
CA ILE A 305 -23.41 1.66 -7.28
C ILE A 305 -22.67 0.34 -7.33
N ARG A 306 -22.20 -0.07 -8.52
CA ARG A 306 -21.43 -1.30 -8.66
C ARG A 306 -20.16 -1.24 -7.83
N LEU A 307 -19.39 -0.16 -7.92
CA LEU A 307 -18.16 0.02 -7.15
C LEU A 307 -18.39 0.12 -5.63
N TYR A 308 -19.57 0.53 -5.20
CA TYR A 308 -19.95 0.53 -3.78
C TYR A 308 -20.33 -0.86 -3.28
N ILE A 309 -20.98 -1.69 -4.12
CA ILE A 309 -21.41 -3.04 -3.75
C ILE A 309 -20.25 -4.04 -3.78
N TYR A 310 -19.32 -3.91 -4.72
CA TYR A 310 -18.17 -4.82 -4.84
C TYR A 310 -16.96 -4.29 -4.06
N SER A 311 -16.39 -5.13 -3.19
CA SER A 311 -15.18 -4.83 -2.42
C SER A 311 -13.96 -4.69 -3.34
N GLY A 312 -13.06 -3.78 -2.97
CA GLY A 312 -11.73 -3.65 -3.58
C GLY A 312 -10.68 -4.33 -2.71
N THR A 313 -9.60 -4.83 -3.33
CA THR A 313 -8.40 -5.31 -2.61
C THR A 313 -7.33 -4.23 -2.65
N GLU A 314 -6.91 -3.74 -1.49
CA GLU A 314 -5.71 -2.91 -1.36
C GLU A 314 -4.48 -3.77 -1.08
N THR A 315 -3.34 -3.42 -1.68
CA THR A 315 -2.07 -4.14 -1.51
C THR A 315 -1.05 -3.24 -0.80
N LYS A 316 -0.51 -3.71 0.33
CA LYS A 316 0.52 -3.01 1.10
C LYS A 316 1.78 -3.87 1.20
N LEU A 317 2.95 -3.26 0.98
CA LEU A 317 4.24 -3.94 1.09
C LEU A 317 4.94 -3.49 2.39
N ILE A 318 5.31 -4.46 3.22
CA ILE A 318 6.01 -4.21 4.47
C ILE A 318 7.23 -5.12 4.60
N VAL A 319 8.17 -4.76 5.48
CA VAL A 319 9.32 -5.63 5.79
C VAL A 319 8.87 -6.77 6.68
N ASP A 320 9.32 -7.99 6.39
CA ASP A 320 9.04 -9.14 7.24
C ASP A 320 9.98 -9.19 8.45
N THR A 321 9.44 -8.93 9.64
CA THR A 321 10.17 -9.00 10.91
C THR A 321 9.99 -10.32 11.66
N SER A 322 9.19 -11.25 11.14
CA SER A 322 8.92 -12.52 11.80
C SER A 322 10.13 -13.46 11.76
N ARG A 323 10.42 -14.13 12.89
CA ARG A 323 11.53 -15.09 13.04
C ARG A 323 11.03 -16.39 13.64
N GLY A 324 11.54 -17.52 13.16
CA GLY A 324 11.30 -18.84 13.76
C GLY A 324 9.92 -19.45 13.49
N GLU A 325 9.14 -18.89 12.57
CA GLU A 325 7.88 -19.49 12.14
C GLU A 325 8.12 -20.81 11.39
N ARG A 326 7.18 -21.74 11.50
CA ARG A 326 7.14 -22.96 10.66
C ARG A 326 6.12 -22.77 9.55
N LEU A 327 6.43 -23.33 8.39
CA LEU A 327 5.61 -23.25 7.20
C LEU A 327 5.25 -24.65 6.71
N ARG A 328 3.97 -24.84 6.39
CA ARG A 328 3.49 -26.04 5.72
C ARG A 328 3.66 -25.90 4.20
N VAL A 329 4.44 -26.79 3.59
CA VAL A 329 4.57 -26.90 2.13
C VAL A 329 3.71 -28.07 1.67
N ASN A 330 2.67 -27.82 0.89
CA ASN A 330 1.83 -28.85 0.30
C ASN A 330 2.31 -29.11 -1.13
N PHE A 331 2.43 -30.37 -1.51
CA PHE A 331 2.79 -30.76 -2.87
C PHE A 331 1.94 -31.93 -3.34
N ASP A 332 1.69 -31.95 -4.64
CA ASP A 332 1.08 -33.04 -5.40
C ASP A 332 1.80 -33.09 -6.74
N VAL A 333 2.67 -34.09 -6.90
CA VAL A 333 3.54 -34.27 -8.06
C VAL A 333 3.35 -35.66 -8.63
N THR A 334 3.21 -35.74 -9.95
CA THR A 334 3.03 -36.99 -10.69
C THR A 334 4.24 -37.27 -11.56
N PHE A 335 4.78 -38.48 -11.44
CA PHE A 335 5.88 -38.99 -12.23
C PHE A 335 5.36 -40.13 -13.12
N PRO A 336 5.13 -39.93 -14.42
CA PRO A 336 4.56 -40.96 -15.30
C PRO A 336 5.47 -42.18 -15.51
N SER A 337 6.78 -42.03 -15.39
CA SER A 337 7.76 -43.06 -15.76
C SER A 337 8.63 -43.53 -14.59
N LEU A 338 8.22 -43.23 -13.34
CA LEU A 338 8.94 -43.65 -12.13
C LEU A 338 8.00 -44.38 -11.16
N ALA A 339 8.40 -45.59 -10.81
CA ALA A 339 7.72 -46.43 -9.82
C ALA A 339 7.73 -45.80 -8.42
N CYS A 340 6.64 -45.96 -7.67
CA CYS A 340 6.49 -45.42 -6.32
C CYS A 340 7.48 -46.00 -5.30
N SER A 341 7.90 -47.25 -5.48
CA SER A 341 8.91 -47.90 -4.62
C SER A 341 10.31 -47.32 -4.79
N LEU A 342 10.60 -46.71 -5.94
CA LEU A 342 11.89 -46.08 -6.23
C LEU A 342 11.94 -44.60 -5.84
N LEU A 343 10.81 -43.90 -5.88
CA LEU A 343 10.75 -42.47 -5.59
C LEU A 343 10.94 -42.16 -4.10
N SER A 344 11.87 -41.27 -3.74
CA SER A 344 11.99 -40.71 -2.39
C SER A 344 11.77 -39.20 -2.38
N VAL A 345 11.40 -38.67 -1.21
CA VAL A 345 11.25 -37.22 -0.96
C VAL A 345 12.08 -36.90 0.26
N ASP A 346 12.95 -35.91 0.10
CA ASP A 346 13.81 -35.44 1.16
C ASP A 346 13.81 -33.92 1.19
N ALA A 347 13.92 -33.36 2.40
CA ALA A 347 13.97 -31.92 2.63
C ALA A 347 15.16 -31.58 3.52
N MET A 348 15.90 -30.55 3.14
CA MET A 348 17.07 -30.06 3.88
C MET A 348 17.03 -28.54 3.96
N ASP A 349 17.28 -28.00 5.15
CA ASP A 349 17.42 -26.56 5.36
C ASP A 349 18.90 -26.14 5.35
N ILE A 350 19.16 -24.82 5.34
CA ILE A 350 20.51 -24.26 5.48
C ILE A 350 21.23 -24.64 6.78
N SER A 351 20.50 -25.07 7.81
CA SER A 351 21.10 -25.52 9.08
C SER A 351 21.58 -26.97 9.00
N GLY A 352 21.32 -27.65 7.88
CA GLY A 352 21.62 -29.07 7.70
C GLY A 352 20.69 -29.99 8.50
N GLU A 353 19.59 -29.46 9.06
CA GLU A 353 18.57 -30.27 9.71
C GLU A 353 17.82 -31.05 8.64
N ARG A 354 17.82 -32.38 8.80
CA ARG A 354 17.12 -33.30 7.92
C ARG A 354 15.81 -33.67 8.59
N HIS A 355 14.70 -33.39 7.92
CA HIS A 355 13.42 -33.90 8.35
C HIS A 355 13.34 -35.37 7.92
N PHE A 356 13.56 -36.31 8.85
CA PHE A 356 13.35 -37.75 8.61
C PHE A 356 11.91 -38.20 8.93
N ASP A 357 11.14 -37.32 9.58
CA ASP A 357 9.76 -37.53 10.04
C ASP A 357 8.70 -37.32 8.92
N ILE A 358 9.14 -37.38 7.68
CA ILE A 358 8.38 -37.12 6.45
C ILE A 358 7.34 -38.23 6.14
N ARG A 359 7.35 -39.32 6.91
CA ARG A 359 6.83 -40.62 6.45
C ARG A 359 5.32 -40.81 6.69
N HIS A 360 4.74 -40.14 7.68
CA HIS A 360 3.34 -40.36 8.08
C HIS A 360 2.32 -39.51 7.28
N ASP A 361 2.76 -38.40 6.67
CA ASP A 361 1.90 -37.41 6.00
C ASP A 361 2.03 -37.41 4.46
N ILE A 362 2.84 -38.32 3.91
CA ILE A 362 2.99 -38.52 2.46
C ILE A 362 2.24 -39.77 2.01
N VAL A 363 1.47 -39.62 0.94
CA VAL A 363 0.73 -40.71 0.29
C VAL A 363 1.25 -40.88 -1.12
N LYS A 364 1.55 -42.13 -1.49
CA LYS A 364 2.00 -42.53 -2.82
C LYS A 364 0.91 -43.36 -3.51
N LYS A 365 0.46 -42.91 -4.67
CA LYS A 365 -0.51 -43.59 -5.52
C LYS A 365 0.21 -44.15 -6.73
N ARG A 366 0.15 -45.47 -6.91
CA ARG A 366 0.67 -46.15 -8.10
C ARG A 366 -0.24 -45.84 -9.28
N LEU A 367 0.37 -45.51 -10.41
CA LEU A 367 -0.33 -45.17 -11.65
C LEU A 367 0.02 -46.19 -12.72
N ASP A 368 -0.98 -46.59 -13.51
CA ASP A 368 -0.74 -47.36 -14.73
C ASP A 368 -0.09 -46.48 -15.81
N HIS A 369 0.27 -47.12 -16.93
CA HIS A 369 0.90 -46.44 -18.07
C HIS A 369 -0.01 -45.38 -18.72
N LEU A 370 -1.31 -45.38 -18.41
CA LEU A 370 -2.32 -44.43 -18.89
C LEU A 370 -2.62 -43.33 -17.85
N GLY A 371 -1.97 -43.35 -16.68
CA GLY A 371 -2.14 -42.38 -15.60
C GLY A 371 -3.34 -42.64 -14.68
N LYS A 372 -3.96 -43.83 -14.72
CA LYS A 372 -5.04 -44.24 -13.82
C LYS A 372 -4.47 -44.85 -12.54
N VAL A 373 -5.10 -44.55 -11.41
CA VAL A 373 -4.69 -45.06 -10.09
C VAL A 373 -4.96 -46.58 -10.01
N ILE A 374 -3.90 -47.35 -9.74
CA ILE A 374 -3.95 -48.80 -9.50
C ILE A 374 -4.15 -49.08 -8.00
N ASP A 375 -3.31 -48.46 -7.17
CA ASP A 375 -3.24 -48.70 -5.72
C ASP A 375 -2.86 -47.39 -5.01
N SER A 376 -3.41 -47.18 -3.80
CA SER A 376 -3.09 -46.03 -2.95
C SER A 376 -2.50 -46.52 -1.64
N ARG A 377 -1.19 -46.39 -1.48
CA ARG A 377 -0.50 -46.71 -0.24
C ARG A 377 -0.21 -45.42 0.52
N LYS A 378 -0.66 -45.33 1.78
CA LYS A 378 -0.01 -44.41 2.73
C LYS A 378 1.44 -44.88 2.86
N GLY A 379 2.41 -43.97 2.94
CA GLY A 379 3.82 -44.33 3.01
C GLY A 379 4.06 -45.44 4.04
N ASP A 380 4.32 -46.65 3.58
CA ASP A 380 4.56 -47.80 4.46
C ASP A 380 5.91 -47.59 5.13
N ILE A 381 5.93 -47.08 6.36
CA ILE A 381 7.10 -47.22 7.22
C ILE A 381 6.69 -47.55 8.64
N GLY A 382 7.08 -48.75 9.06
CA GLY A 382 7.06 -49.21 10.44
C GLY A 382 6.41 -50.58 10.55
N ALA A 383 7.21 -51.64 10.39
CA ALA A 383 6.94 -52.83 11.20
C ALA A 383 6.84 -52.34 12.66
N PRO A 384 5.92 -52.87 13.48
CA PRO A 384 5.78 -52.45 14.87
C PRO A 384 7.16 -52.42 15.51
N GLN A 385 7.52 -51.31 16.16
CA GLN A 385 8.71 -51.23 17.02
C GLN A 385 8.57 -52.35 18.06
N ILE A 386 9.25 -53.47 17.81
CA ILE A 386 9.31 -54.56 18.77
C ILE A 386 10.29 -54.06 19.83
N GLU A 387 9.77 -53.58 20.94
CA GLU A 387 10.57 -53.33 22.14
C GLU A 387 11.34 -54.61 22.49
N ARG A 388 12.67 -54.49 22.32
CA ARG A 388 13.81 -55.37 22.70
C ARG A 388 13.66 -56.88 22.43
N PRO A 389 14.61 -57.53 21.73
CA PRO A 389 14.65 -58.98 21.67
C PRO A 389 15.69 -59.59 22.63
N LEU A 390 15.32 -60.74 23.17
CA LEU A 390 16.23 -61.76 23.69
C LEU A 390 16.56 -62.72 22.53
N GLN A 391 17.87 -62.97 22.34
CA GLN A 391 18.53 -64.03 21.54
C GLN A 391 18.55 -63.94 19.99
N LYS A 392 19.75 -64.13 19.42
CA LYS A 392 20.09 -64.13 17.98
C LYS A 392 19.73 -65.48 17.34
N HIS A 393 18.93 -65.51 16.27
CA HIS A 393 18.65 -66.73 15.51
C HIS A 393 18.87 -66.55 14.01
N GLY A 394 19.50 -67.53 13.38
CA GLY A 394 19.62 -67.69 11.92
C GLY A 394 18.81 -68.90 11.40
N GLY A 395 17.65 -69.19 12.00
CA GLY A 395 16.83 -70.39 11.73
C GLY A 395 15.32 -70.19 11.98
N ARG A 396 14.52 -71.25 11.77
CA ARG A 396 13.04 -71.23 11.84
C ARG A 396 12.54 -71.07 13.29
N LEU A 397 11.78 -70.00 13.55
CA LEU A 397 11.20 -69.65 14.87
C LEU A 397 10.15 -70.67 15.34
N ASP A 398 10.21 -71.06 16.61
CA ASP A 398 9.12 -71.72 17.33
C ASP A 398 8.08 -70.72 17.85
N LYS A 399 6.87 -71.21 18.20
CA LYS A 399 5.62 -70.44 18.32
C LYS A 399 5.58 -69.27 19.31
N ASN A 400 6.65 -68.93 20.06
CA ASN A 400 6.65 -67.85 21.06
C ASN A 400 7.95 -67.01 21.16
N GLU A 401 8.88 -67.08 20.19
CA GLU A 401 10.11 -66.27 20.20
C GLU A 401 9.97 -64.99 19.34
N LYS A 402 10.54 -63.87 19.81
CA LYS A 402 10.59 -62.60 19.06
C LYS A 402 11.82 -62.59 18.15
N TYR A 403 11.59 -62.47 16.84
CA TYR A 403 12.62 -62.44 15.80
C TYR A 403 13.60 -61.25 15.94
N CYS A 404 14.90 -61.54 16.03
CA CYS A 404 16.02 -60.59 15.91
C CYS A 404 16.86 -61.00 14.70
N GLY A 405 16.79 -60.22 13.62
CA GLY A 405 17.59 -60.45 12.41
C GLY A 405 19.03 -59.94 12.53
N SER A 406 19.94 -60.57 11.78
CA SER A 406 21.36 -60.20 11.70
C SER A 406 21.56 -58.92 10.90
N CYS A 407 22.42 -58.01 11.34
CA CYS A 407 22.87 -56.88 10.53
C CYS A 407 24.12 -57.22 9.71
N TYR A 408 24.45 -58.51 9.56
CA TYR A 408 25.55 -59.02 8.72
C TYR A 408 26.90 -58.37 9.02
N GLY A 409 27.20 -58.13 10.30
CA GLY A 409 28.49 -57.54 10.75
C GLY A 409 28.50 -56.01 10.78
N ALA A 410 27.40 -55.35 10.42
CA ALA A 410 27.26 -53.90 10.46
C ALA A 410 26.60 -53.38 11.76
N GLU A 411 26.45 -54.23 12.78
CA GLU A 411 25.85 -53.85 14.06
C GLU A 411 26.62 -52.69 14.74
N GLY A 412 25.88 -51.73 15.31
CA GLY A 412 26.45 -50.63 16.08
C GLY A 412 26.82 -51.01 17.52
N SER A 413 26.10 -51.98 18.09
CA SER A 413 26.29 -52.56 19.42
C SER A 413 25.85 -54.03 19.42
N ASP A 414 26.28 -54.82 20.40
CA ASP A 414 25.98 -56.26 20.46
C ASP A 414 24.48 -56.58 20.58
N ASP A 415 23.68 -55.63 21.06
CA ASP A 415 22.22 -55.70 21.23
C ASP A 415 21.42 -55.13 20.04
N HIS A 416 22.08 -54.62 19.00
CA HIS A 416 21.40 -54.06 17.82
C HIS A 416 20.99 -55.17 16.85
N CYS A 417 19.68 -55.29 16.60
CA CYS A 417 19.11 -56.24 15.63
C CYS A 417 18.55 -55.50 14.42
N CYS A 418 18.74 -56.07 13.23
CA CYS A 418 18.14 -55.57 11.99
C CYS A 418 17.04 -56.52 11.54
N ASN A 419 15.79 -56.11 11.73
CA ASN A 419 14.61 -56.91 11.43
C ASN A 419 14.05 -56.63 10.05
N THR A 420 14.28 -55.42 9.53
CA THR A 420 13.85 -55.01 8.19
C THR A 420 15.03 -54.88 7.24
N CYS A 421 14.78 -55.03 5.94
CA CYS A 421 15.80 -54.80 4.91
C CYS A 421 16.38 -53.38 5.01
N GLU A 422 15.54 -52.41 5.38
CA GLU A 422 15.95 -51.02 5.55
C GLU A 422 16.84 -50.79 6.76
N GLU A 423 16.62 -51.49 7.87
CA GLU A 423 17.54 -51.46 9.01
C GLU A 423 18.91 -52.03 8.66
N VAL A 424 18.98 -53.13 7.90
CA VAL A 424 20.27 -53.68 7.41
C VAL A 424 20.98 -52.66 6.51
N ARG A 425 20.23 -52.03 5.58
CA ARG A 425 20.75 -50.97 4.70
C ARG A 425 21.25 -49.75 5.46
N GLU A 426 20.61 -49.40 6.56
CA GLU A 426 21.00 -48.28 7.41
C GLU A 426 22.25 -48.62 8.23
N ALA A 427 22.33 -49.83 8.78
CA ALA A 427 23.52 -50.33 9.49
C ALA A 427 24.76 -50.36 8.57
N TYR A 428 24.63 -50.91 7.35
CA TYR A 428 25.70 -50.92 6.34
C TYR A 428 26.16 -49.50 6.00
N ARG A 429 25.20 -48.57 5.86
CA ARG A 429 25.47 -47.17 5.54
C ARG A 429 26.23 -46.46 6.65
N ASN A 430 25.88 -46.71 7.92
CA ASN A 430 26.61 -46.15 9.07
C ASN A 430 28.07 -46.62 9.11
N LYS A 431 28.38 -47.79 8.54
CA LYS A 431 29.74 -48.32 8.37
C LYS A 431 30.40 -47.92 7.04
N GLY A 432 29.68 -47.25 6.14
CA GLY A 432 30.16 -46.89 4.80
C GLY A 432 30.25 -48.08 3.82
N TRP A 433 29.54 -49.17 4.08
CA TRP A 433 29.50 -50.36 3.22
C TRP A 433 28.38 -50.27 2.19
N GLY A 434 28.68 -50.67 0.95
CA GLY A 434 27.67 -50.89 -0.09
C GLY A 434 27.12 -52.32 -0.04
N ILE A 435 25.83 -52.50 -0.32
CA ILE A 435 25.24 -53.83 -0.48
C ILE A 435 25.49 -54.30 -1.92
N THR A 436 26.34 -55.30 -2.08
CA THR A 436 26.69 -55.85 -3.40
C THR A 436 25.69 -56.90 -3.89
N ASN A 437 25.09 -57.68 -2.99
CA ASN A 437 24.13 -58.74 -3.33
C ASN A 437 22.95 -58.74 -2.34
N MET A 438 21.83 -58.15 -2.76
CA MET A 438 20.62 -58.06 -1.95
C MET A 438 19.97 -59.43 -1.69
N ASP A 439 20.21 -60.42 -2.56
CA ASP A 439 19.65 -61.78 -2.47
C ASP A 439 20.26 -62.63 -1.34
N LEU A 440 21.43 -62.23 -0.82
CA LEU A 440 22.10 -62.87 0.32
C LEU A 440 21.53 -62.39 1.67
N ILE A 441 20.73 -61.32 1.66
CA ILE A 441 20.14 -60.72 2.84
C ILE A 441 18.72 -61.27 3.00
N ASP A 442 18.50 -62.04 4.07
CA ASP A 442 17.26 -62.76 4.30
C ASP A 442 16.07 -61.82 4.55
N GLN A 443 16.28 -60.69 5.23
CA GLN A 443 15.26 -59.67 5.43
C GLN A 443 14.82 -59.06 4.10
N CYS A 444 15.75 -58.76 3.19
CA CYS A 444 15.45 -58.17 1.88
C CYS A 444 14.75 -59.16 0.94
N LYS A 445 15.16 -60.43 0.97
CA LYS A 445 14.50 -61.50 0.23
C LYS A 445 13.08 -61.75 0.73
N ARG A 446 12.86 -61.71 2.05
CA ARG A 446 11.55 -61.87 2.69
C ARG A 446 10.59 -60.73 2.36
N GLU A 447 11.09 -59.50 2.29
CA GLU A 447 10.29 -58.32 1.96
C GLU A 447 9.96 -58.17 0.46
N GLY A 448 10.69 -58.90 -0.40
CA GLY A 448 10.41 -58.97 -1.84
C GLY A 448 10.56 -57.64 -2.57
N ILE A 449 11.45 -56.75 -2.11
CA ILE A 449 11.62 -55.39 -2.65
C ILE A 449 11.98 -55.43 -4.14
N PHE A 450 12.87 -56.34 -4.54
CA PHE A 450 13.28 -56.49 -5.93
C PHE A 450 12.12 -56.97 -6.83
N GLN A 451 11.32 -57.91 -6.33
CA GLN A 451 10.13 -58.42 -7.04
C GLN A 451 9.09 -57.31 -7.22
N LYS A 452 8.87 -56.47 -6.20
CA LYS A 452 8.02 -55.28 -6.29
C LYS A 452 8.53 -54.26 -7.30
N ILE A 453 9.83 -53.99 -7.34
CA ILE A 453 10.43 -53.07 -8.31
C ILE A 453 10.27 -53.60 -9.74
N GLN A 454 10.39 -54.92 -9.95
CA GLN A 454 10.17 -55.55 -11.26
C GLN A 454 8.70 -55.52 -11.68
N GLU A 455 7.77 -55.76 -10.76
CA GLU A 455 6.32 -55.67 -11.00
C GLU A 455 5.85 -54.25 -11.30
N GLU A 456 6.51 -53.24 -10.71
CA GLU A 456 6.22 -51.82 -10.93
C GLU A 456 6.95 -51.23 -12.15
N GLN A 457 7.62 -52.04 -12.97
CA GLN A 457 8.30 -51.52 -14.17
C GLN A 457 7.31 -51.01 -15.20
N GLY A 458 7.51 -49.76 -15.64
CA GLY A 458 6.63 -49.06 -16.57
C GLY A 458 5.51 -48.27 -15.89
N GLU A 459 5.29 -48.47 -14.59
CA GLU A 459 4.31 -47.71 -13.81
C GLU A 459 4.80 -46.29 -13.48
N GLY A 460 3.82 -45.42 -13.22
CA GLY A 460 4.04 -44.09 -12.68
C GLY A 460 3.72 -43.99 -11.19
N CYS A 461 4.07 -42.86 -10.60
CA CYS A 461 3.77 -42.55 -9.21
C CYS A 461 3.21 -41.14 -9.06
N ASN A 462 2.07 -41.01 -8.39
CA ASN A 462 1.60 -39.73 -7.86
C ASN A 462 1.94 -39.65 -6.37
N ILE A 463 2.69 -38.63 -5.99
CA ILE A 463 3.10 -38.36 -4.62
C ILE A 463 2.48 -37.06 -4.15
N HIS A 464 1.70 -37.12 -3.08
CA HIS A 464 1.07 -35.94 -2.49
C HIS A 464 1.13 -36.00 -0.97
N GLY A 465 1.22 -34.84 -0.35
CA GLY A 465 1.37 -34.70 1.09
C GLY A 465 1.74 -33.28 1.48
N PHE A 466 2.15 -33.11 2.73
CA PHE A 466 2.67 -31.85 3.22
C PHE A 466 3.92 -32.03 4.07
N LEU A 467 4.75 -31.00 4.11
CA LEU A 467 5.97 -30.92 4.92
C LEU A 467 5.92 -29.67 5.78
N ASP A 468 6.06 -29.83 7.10
CA ASP A 468 6.16 -28.71 8.03
C ASP A 468 7.62 -28.31 8.22
N VAL A 469 8.11 -27.37 7.40
CA VAL A 469 9.50 -26.88 7.37
C VAL A 469 9.67 -25.60 8.20
N LYS A 470 10.91 -25.27 8.58
CA LYS A 470 11.21 -23.96 9.17
C LYS A 470 11.18 -22.88 8.09
N LYS A 471 10.82 -21.65 8.47
CA LYS A 471 10.86 -20.47 7.60
C LYS A 471 12.31 -19.98 7.39
N VAL A 472 13.10 -20.77 6.71
CA VAL A 472 14.48 -20.49 6.30
C VAL A 472 14.68 -20.99 4.87
N ALA A 473 15.76 -20.59 4.21
CA ALA A 473 16.09 -21.15 2.91
C ALA A 473 16.33 -22.67 3.03
N GLY A 474 15.89 -23.41 2.02
CA GLY A 474 15.98 -24.86 2.00
C GLY A 474 15.73 -25.46 0.63
N ASN A 475 15.80 -26.79 0.55
CA ASN A 475 15.46 -27.54 -0.63
C ASN A 475 14.52 -28.70 -0.28
N ILE A 476 13.61 -29.02 -1.20
CA ILE A 476 12.84 -30.27 -1.22
C ILE A 476 13.19 -30.95 -2.53
N HIS A 477 13.62 -32.21 -2.48
CA HIS A 477 14.00 -32.93 -3.67
C HIS A 477 13.33 -34.30 -3.78
N PHE A 478 13.06 -34.67 -5.02
CA PHE A 478 12.47 -35.93 -5.42
C PHE A 478 13.48 -36.66 -6.28
N ALA A 479 13.98 -37.80 -5.80
CA ALA A 479 15.02 -38.57 -6.46
C ALA A 479 14.67 -40.07 -6.49
N PRO A 480 15.11 -40.81 -7.52
CA PRO A 480 15.05 -42.26 -7.53
C PRO A 480 16.12 -42.83 -6.58
N GLY A 481 15.74 -43.81 -5.76
CA GLY A 481 16.56 -44.34 -4.66
C GLY A 481 16.38 -43.53 -3.38
N LYS A 482 16.89 -44.04 -2.25
CA LYS A 482 16.94 -43.27 -0.99
C LYS A 482 18.15 -42.33 -1.02
N SER A 483 17.95 -41.07 -0.67
CA SER A 483 18.95 -40.02 -0.85
C SER A 483 20.27 -40.29 -0.12
N PHE A 484 21.33 -40.41 -0.91
CA PHE A 484 22.71 -40.57 -0.48
C PHE A 484 23.36 -39.20 -0.27
N HIS A 485 23.48 -38.76 0.99
CA HIS A 485 24.30 -37.59 1.33
C HIS A 485 25.13 -37.82 2.60
N HIS A 486 25.83 -38.95 2.65
CA HIS A 486 27.03 -39.05 3.48
C HIS A 486 28.17 -39.61 2.63
N LEU A 487 29.27 -38.86 2.63
CA LEU A 487 30.65 -39.20 2.26
C LEU A 487 31.21 -38.55 0.97
N SER A 488 32.27 -37.80 1.22
CA SER A 488 33.19 -37.10 0.31
C SER A 488 34.05 -38.03 -0.56
N PHE A 489 33.53 -39.17 -1.04
CA PHE A 489 34.33 -40.14 -1.81
C PHE A 489 33.74 -40.44 -3.21
N PRO A 490 34.46 -40.14 -4.31
CA PRO A 490 33.99 -40.35 -5.69
C PRO A 490 34.05 -41.79 -6.23
N PHE A 491 34.27 -42.81 -5.41
CA PHE A 491 34.56 -44.17 -5.88
C PHE A 491 33.92 -45.25 -5.00
N LEU A 492 32.62 -45.52 -5.19
CA LEU A 492 31.98 -46.84 -5.24
C LEU A 492 30.46 -46.69 -5.03
N ASP A 493 29.71 -46.63 -6.12
CA ASP A 493 28.49 -47.44 -6.21
C ASP A 493 28.28 -47.84 -7.67
N LEU A 494 29.01 -48.90 -8.05
CA LEU A 494 29.05 -49.49 -9.39
C LEU A 494 27.75 -50.27 -9.72
N PHE A 495 26.74 -50.30 -8.83
CA PHE A 495 25.59 -51.21 -9.00
C PHE A 495 24.19 -50.67 -8.67
N SER A 496 24.03 -49.38 -8.38
CA SER A 496 22.69 -48.76 -8.37
C SER A 496 22.30 -48.28 -9.77
N PHE A 497 22.09 -49.22 -10.69
CA PHE A 497 21.56 -49.02 -12.05
C PHE A 497 22.21 -47.91 -12.88
N GLN A 498 23.00 -48.30 -13.90
CA GLN A 498 23.21 -47.52 -15.13
C GLN A 498 21.90 -47.34 -15.94
N ALA A 499 20.75 -47.23 -15.28
CA ALA A 499 19.50 -46.90 -15.92
C ALA A 499 19.39 -45.39 -15.97
N GLU A 500 19.29 -44.86 -17.18
CA GLU A 500 18.84 -43.49 -17.39
C GLU A 500 17.39 -43.41 -16.92
N TYR A 501 17.18 -42.98 -15.67
CA TYR A 501 15.85 -42.78 -15.14
C TYR A 501 15.21 -41.56 -15.80
N ASN A 502 13.95 -41.73 -16.22
CA ASN A 502 13.17 -40.67 -16.81
C ASN A 502 12.44 -39.89 -15.70
N VAL A 503 12.97 -38.71 -15.35
CA VAL A 503 12.43 -37.78 -14.35
C VAL A 503 11.39 -36.80 -14.94
N SER A 504 10.72 -37.20 -16.02
CA SER A 504 9.52 -36.51 -16.49
C SER A 504 8.50 -36.44 -15.36
N HIS A 505 7.84 -35.29 -15.23
CA HIS A 505 6.93 -35.05 -14.12
C HIS A 505 5.87 -34.01 -14.45
N LYS A 506 4.79 -34.03 -13.67
CA LYS A 506 3.70 -33.08 -13.70
C LYS A 506 3.41 -32.62 -12.28
N ILE A 507 3.54 -31.32 -12.04
CA ILE A 507 3.18 -30.69 -10.78
C ILE A 507 1.69 -30.40 -10.85
N ASN A 508 0.90 -31.15 -10.09
CA ASN A 508 -0.54 -30.91 -10.02
C ASN A 508 -0.81 -29.71 -9.11
N LYS A 509 -0.15 -29.67 -7.95
CA LYS A 509 -0.35 -28.64 -6.95
C LYS A 509 0.93 -28.40 -6.14
N LEU A 510 1.33 -27.15 -5.96
CA LEU A 510 2.39 -26.77 -5.02
C LEU A 510 2.01 -25.48 -4.29
N SER A 511 1.89 -25.53 -2.97
CA SER A 511 1.52 -24.36 -2.17
C SER A 511 2.33 -24.23 -0.88
N PHE A 512 2.57 -22.98 -0.50
CA PHE A 512 3.34 -22.59 0.68
C PHE A 512 2.38 -21.96 1.70
N GLY A 513 1.83 -22.77 2.60
CA GLY A 513 0.86 -22.35 3.62
C GLY A 513 -0.59 -22.64 3.23
N LYS A 514 -1.52 -21.83 3.74
CA LYS A 514 -2.96 -21.96 3.47
C LYS A 514 -3.35 -21.24 2.19
N GLU A 515 -4.36 -21.71 1.48
CA GLU A 515 -4.87 -21.02 0.29
C GLU A 515 -5.77 -19.84 0.66
N PHE A 516 -5.75 -18.80 -0.17
CA PHE A 516 -6.58 -17.60 -0.04
C PHE A 516 -7.21 -17.26 -1.40
N PRO A 517 -8.36 -16.59 -1.45
CA PRO A 517 -9.07 -16.32 -2.70
C PRO A 517 -8.24 -15.42 -3.63
N GLY A 518 -8.25 -15.72 -4.92
CA GLY A 518 -7.54 -14.95 -5.94
C GLY A 518 -6.06 -15.31 -6.14
N VAL A 519 -5.49 -16.21 -5.33
CA VAL A 519 -4.12 -16.70 -5.54
C VAL A 519 -4.04 -17.66 -6.72
N ILE A 520 -3.06 -17.46 -7.60
CA ILE A 520 -2.74 -18.36 -8.70
C ILE A 520 -1.29 -18.79 -8.53
N ASN A 521 -1.05 -20.07 -8.21
CA ASN A 521 0.32 -20.57 -8.08
C ASN A 521 0.90 -20.86 -9.48
N PRO A 522 2.14 -20.42 -9.78
CA PRO A 522 2.71 -20.52 -11.13
C PRO A 522 3.04 -21.95 -11.57
N LEU A 523 3.16 -22.91 -10.64
CA LEU A 523 3.51 -24.30 -10.93
C LEU A 523 2.30 -25.24 -10.98
N ASP A 524 1.10 -24.79 -10.63
CA ASP A 524 -0.09 -25.64 -10.61
C ASP A 524 -0.47 -26.06 -12.03
N GLY A 525 -0.59 -27.38 -12.25
CA GLY A 525 -0.90 -27.98 -13.55
C GLY A 525 0.24 -28.00 -14.57
N THR A 526 1.45 -27.57 -14.19
CA THR A 526 2.62 -27.55 -15.09
C THR A 526 3.27 -28.92 -15.20
N GLY A 527 3.88 -29.23 -16.35
CA GLY A 527 4.58 -30.50 -16.54
C GLY A 527 5.79 -30.34 -17.42
N TRP A 528 6.77 -31.21 -17.20
CA TRP A 528 8.01 -31.26 -17.94
C TRP A 528 8.32 -32.68 -18.37
N ILE A 529 8.74 -32.82 -19.63
CA ILE A 529 9.12 -34.08 -20.24
C ILE A 529 10.63 -34.05 -20.45
N GLN A 530 11.30 -35.08 -19.95
CA GLN A 530 12.75 -35.19 -20.03
C GLN A 530 13.21 -35.36 -21.49
N PRO A 531 14.27 -34.64 -21.92
CA PRO A 531 14.97 -34.93 -23.17
C PRO A 531 15.79 -36.24 -23.08
N SER A 532 16.53 -36.58 -24.14
CA SER A 532 17.22 -37.88 -24.29
C SER A 532 18.22 -38.26 -23.19
N TYR A 533 18.66 -37.34 -22.33
CA TYR A 533 19.61 -37.62 -21.25
C TYR A 533 18.98 -37.41 -19.88
N SER A 534 19.29 -38.30 -18.93
CA SER A 534 18.95 -38.14 -17.52
C SER A 534 19.69 -36.93 -16.92
N GLY A 535 19.06 -36.19 -16.01
CA GLY A 535 19.62 -34.95 -15.46
C GLY A 535 18.86 -34.43 -14.26
N ILE A 536 19.23 -33.24 -13.80
CA ILE A 536 18.59 -32.55 -12.69
C ILE A 536 17.68 -31.46 -13.23
N TYR A 537 16.43 -31.46 -12.76
CA TYR A 537 15.51 -30.35 -12.96
C TYR A 537 15.38 -29.52 -11.68
N GLN A 538 15.71 -28.24 -11.74
CA GLN A 538 15.74 -27.34 -10.58
C GLN A 538 14.69 -26.24 -10.73
N TYR A 539 13.85 -26.10 -9.71
CA TYR A 539 12.92 -25.00 -9.50
C TYR A 539 13.48 -24.09 -8.42
N PHE A 540 13.89 -22.87 -8.79
CA PHE A 540 14.26 -21.84 -7.82
C PHE A 540 13.01 -21.03 -7.49
N ILE A 541 12.55 -21.18 -6.25
CA ILE A 541 11.31 -20.61 -5.74
C ILE A 541 11.65 -19.45 -4.81
N LYS A 542 11.12 -18.27 -5.08
CA LYS A 542 11.18 -17.13 -4.17
C LYS A 542 9.83 -16.97 -3.48
N VAL A 543 9.77 -17.33 -2.20
CA VAL A 543 8.55 -17.33 -1.38
C VAL A 543 8.36 -15.95 -0.76
N VAL A 544 7.18 -15.36 -0.96
CA VAL A 544 6.79 -14.04 -0.45
C VAL A 544 5.68 -14.20 0.60
N PRO A 545 5.98 -13.97 1.89
CA PRO A 545 4.98 -13.99 2.95
C PRO A 545 3.82 -13.05 2.65
N THR A 546 2.59 -13.55 2.77
CA THR A 546 1.38 -12.83 2.40
C THR A 546 0.33 -12.93 3.49
N ILE A 547 -0.27 -11.81 3.88
CA ILE A 547 -1.40 -11.77 4.80
C ILE A 547 -2.61 -11.29 4.03
N TYR A 548 -3.66 -12.10 3.95
CA TYR A 548 -4.93 -11.69 3.37
C TYR A 548 -5.92 -11.39 4.50
N ALA A 549 -6.46 -10.18 4.51
CA ALA A 549 -7.48 -9.74 5.46
C ALA A 549 -8.82 -9.59 4.72
N ASP A 550 -9.78 -10.42 5.13
CA ASP A 550 -11.16 -10.40 4.65
C ASP A 550 -11.92 -9.14 5.14
N ILE A 551 -13.04 -8.80 4.50
CA ILE A 551 -13.94 -7.70 4.90
C ILE A 551 -14.43 -7.81 6.36
N ARG A 552 -14.42 -9.03 6.92
CA ARG A 552 -14.78 -9.33 8.32
C ARG A 552 -13.62 -9.16 9.30
N GLY A 553 -12.43 -8.78 8.82
CA GLY A 553 -11.20 -8.66 9.62
C GLY A 553 -10.50 -10.00 9.91
N HIS A 554 -10.91 -11.11 9.30
CA HIS A 554 -10.22 -12.39 9.44
C HIS A 554 -8.91 -12.36 8.64
N LYS A 555 -7.79 -12.62 9.32
CA LYS A 555 -6.45 -12.63 8.72
C LYS A 555 -6.00 -14.06 8.40
N ILE A 556 -5.73 -14.32 7.13
CA ILE A 556 -5.17 -15.58 6.63
C ILE A 556 -3.68 -15.37 6.36
N HIS A 557 -2.84 -16.08 7.12
CA HIS A 557 -1.40 -16.11 6.88
C HIS A 557 -1.10 -17.17 5.81
N SER A 558 -0.55 -16.71 4.69
CA SER A 558 -0.22 -17.51 3.52
C SER A 558 1.10 -17.04 2.91
N ASN A 559 1.51 -17.65 1.80
CA ASN A 559 2.63 -17.19 1.01
C ASN A 559 2.28 -17.30 -0.47
N GLN A 560 2.79 -16.35 -1.22
CA GLN A 560 2.88 -16.42 -2.68
C GLN A 560 4.29 -16.83 -3.06
N PHE A 561 4.50 -17.23 -4.30
CA PHE A 561 5.86 -17.47 -4.77
C PHE A 561 6.01 -17.20 -6.26
N SER A 562 7.21 -16.82 -6.65
CA SER A 562 7.65 -16.82 -8.04
C SER A 562 8.65 -17.95 -8.26
N VAL A 563 8.77 -18.39 -9.52
CA VAL A 563 9.60 -19.54 -9.87
C VAL A 563 10.46 -19.26 -11.08
N THR A 564 11.70 -19.71 -11.05
CA THR A 564 12.55 -19.87 -12.24
C THR A 564 12.97 -21.33 -12.36
N GLN A 565 13.09 -21.80 -13.60
CA GLN A 565 13.32 -23.21 -13.94
C GLN A 565 14.69 -23.36 -14.60
N HIS A 566 15.43 -24.40 -14.23
CA HIS A 566 16.72 -24.70 -14.82
C HIS A 566 16.93 -26.20 -14.93
N PHE A 567 17.37 -26.68 -16.09
CA PHE A 567 17.71 -28.07 -16.31
C PHE A 567 19.22 -28.22 -16.50
N ARG A 568 19.82 -29.17 -15.77
CA ARG A 568 21.23 -29.54 -15.90
C ARG A 568 21.33 -30.97 -16.40
N GLU A 569 21.88 -31.14 -17.59
CA GLU A 569 22.08 -32.44 -18.23
C GLU A 569 23.11 -33.30 -17.48
N GLY A 570 22.85 -34.60 -17.39
CA GLY A 570 23.72 -35.57 -16.73
C GLY A 570 25.00 -35.96 -17.49
N ASN A 571 25.25 -35.35 -18.65
CA ASN A 571 26.44 -35.60 -19.47
C ASN A 571 27.69 -34.84 -19.00
N VAL A 572 27.54 -33.90 -18.07
CA VAL A 572 28.63 -33.08 -17.54
C VAL A 572 29.21 -33.74 -16.28
N TYR A 573 30.53 -33.94 -16.22
CA TYR A 573 31.21 -34.45 -15.04
C TYR A 573 31.43 -33.36 -13.98
N PRO A 574 31.21 -33.64 -12.68
CA PRO A 574 30.72 -34.90 -12.11
C PRO A 574 29.23 -35.13 -12.41
N ARG A 575 28.86 -36.38 -12.76
CA ARG A 575 27.47 -36.71 -13.14
C ARG A 575 26.52 -36.43 -11.96
N PRO A 576 25.56 -35.52 -12.11
CA PRO A 576 24.61 -35.24 -11.07
C PRO A 576 23.61 -36.41 -10.87
N LEU A 577 23.15 -36.63 -9.64
CA LEU A 577 22.06 -37.57 -9.34
C LEU A 577 20.77 -37.06 -10.00
N PRO A 578 20.08 -37.85 -10.83
CA PRO A 578 18.89 -37.39 -11.53
C PRO A 578 17.74 -37.19 -10.55
N GLY A 579 16.98 -36.12 -10.72
CA GLY A 579 15.89 -35.78 -9.81
C GLY A 579 15.36 -34.37 -10.01
N ILE A 580 14.33 -34.04 -9.24
CA ILE A 580 13.71 -32.71 -9.23
C ILE A 580 14.00 -32.03 -7.91
N PHE A 581 14.43 -30.79 -7.95
CA PHE A 581 14.82 -30.02 -6.78
C PHE A 581 14.01 -28.72 -6.72
N PHE A 582 13.20 -28.56 -5.68
CA PHE A 582 12.53 -27.32 -5.31
C PHE A 582 13.39 -26.59 -4.29
N ILE A 583 14.18 -25.64 -4.77
CA ILE A 583 15.06 -24.80 -3.95
C ILE A 583 14.28 -23.54 -3.62
N TYR A 584 13.94 -23.32 -2.35
CA TYR A 584 13.11 -22.20 -1.93
C TYR A 584 13.86 -21.25 -1.00
N GLU A 585 13.59 -19.95 -1.16
CA GLU A 585 14.15 -18.88 -0.34
C GLU A 585 13.07 -17.83 -0.05
N PHE A 586 13.05 -17.31 1.18
CA PHE A 586 12.07 -16.31 1.60
C PHE A 586 12.51 -14.89 1.25
N SER A 587 11.59 -14.12 0.68
CA SER A 587 11.76 -12.68 0.46
C SER A 587 11.76 -11.92 1.80
N PRO A 588 12.60 -10.88 1.97
CA PRO A 588 12.53 -10.00 3.13
C PRO A 588 11.30 -9.09 3.13
N ILE A 589 10.49 -9.12 2.06
CA ILE A 589 9.28 -8.31 1.88
C ILE A 589 8.05 -9.20 2.11
N LYS A 590 7.06 -8.64 2.81
CA LYS A 590 5.75 -9.22 3.08
C LYS A 590 4.65 -8.39 2.44
N VAL A 591 3.68 -9.06 1.82
CA VAL A 591 2.53 -8.44 1.17
C VAL A 591 1.32 -8.56 2.09
N ILE A 592 0.56 -7.48 2.26
CA ILE A 592 -0.72 -7.50 2.96
C ILE A 592 -1.80 -7.11 1.96
N PHE A 593 -2.76 -8.01 1.74
CA PHE A 593 -3.99 -7.71 1.01
C PHE A 593 -5.09 -7.40 2.02
N THR A 594 -5.72 -6.24 1.90
CA THR A 594 -6.89 -5.85 2.71
C THR A 594 -8.09 -5.68 1.79
N GLU A 595 -9.11 -6.50 1.99
CA GLU A 595 -10.41 -6.29 1.35
C GLU A 595 -11.22 -5.26 2.14
N GLU A 596 -11.52 -4.14 1.48
CA GLU A 596 -12.29 -3.06 2.07
C GLU A 596 -13.43 -2.65 1.14
N ASN A 597 -14.56 -2.30 1.74
CA ASN A 597 -15.67 -1.68 1.03
C ASN A 597 -15.49 -0.17 1.05
N LYS A 598 -15.90 0.51 -0.02
CA LYS A 598 -15.94 1.96 -0.03
C LYS A 598 -16.91 2.48 1.03
N SER A 599 -16.55 3.60 1.66
CA SER A 599 -17.42 4.22 2.65
C SER A 599 -18.70 4.76 2.00
N LEU A 600 -19.79 4.81 2.77
CA LEU A 600 -21.05 5.41 2.32
C LEU A 600 -20.88 6.90 2.00
N LEU A 601 -20.01 7.59 2.73
CA LEU A 601 -19.73 9.01 2.50
C LEU A 601 -19.02 9.20 1.15
N HIS A 602 -18.03 8.36 0.82
CA HIS A 602 -17.38 8.36 -0.48
C HIS A 602 -18.39 8.14 -1.62
N PHE A 603 -19.33 7.23 -1.43
CA PHE A 603 -20.36 6.97 -2.43
C PHE A 603 -21.27 8.18 -2.64
N LEU A 604 -21.73 8.82 -1.56
CA LEU A 604 -22.58 10.01 -1.64
C LEU A 604 -21.85 11.21 -2.27
N THR A 605 -20.61 11.47 -1.88
CA THR A 605 -19.80 12.55 -2.46
C THR A 605 -19.54 12.31 -3.95
N SER A 606 -19.26 11.05 -4.33
CA SER A 606 -19.10 10.65 -5.73
C SER A 606 -20.38 10.89 -6.55
N ILE A 607 -21.56 10.55 -6.02
CA ILE A 607 -22.84 10.87 -6.67
C ILE A 607 -23.04 12.38 -6.85
N CYS A 608 -22.77 13.18 -5.80
CA CYS A 608 -22.86 14.63 -5.89
C CYS A 608 -21.90 15.20 -6.94
N ALA A 609 -20.69 14.65 -7.04
CA ALA A 609 -19.70 15.02 -8.05
C ALA A 609 -20.15 14.64 -9.46
N VAL A 610 -20.73 13.45 -9.67
CA VAL A 610 -21.29 13.04 -10.96
C VAL A 610 -22.42 13.98 -11.40
N LEU A 611 -23.38 14.26 -10.50
CA LEU A 611 -24.50 15.15 -10.80
C LEU A 611 -24.04 16.58 -11.10
N GLY A 612 -23.19 17.15 -10.25
CA GLY A 612 -22.66 18.51 -10.42
C GLY A 612 -21.72 18.63 -11.63
N GLY A 613 -20.85 17.64 -11.84
CA GLY A 613 -19.90 17.59 -12.96
C GLY A 613 -20.60 17.49 -14.31
N VAL A 614 -21.57 16.59 -14.46
CA VAL A 614 -22.31 16.49 -15.73
C VAL A 614 -23.15 17.74 -15.97
N PHE A 615 -23.79 18.31 -14.94
CA PHE A 615 -24.61 19.52 -15.10
C PHE A 615 -23.78 20.75 -15.50
N THR A 616 -22.60 20.93 -14.89
CA THR A 616 -21.68 22.04 -15.24
C THR A 616 -21.13 21.90 -16.65
N VAL A 617 -20.68 20.70 -17.05
CA VAL A 617 -20.20 20.45 -18.42
C VAL A 617 -21.32 20.64 -19.44
N ALA A 618 -22.52 20.13 -19.16
CA ALA A 618 -23.69 20.33 -20.01
C ALA A 618 -24.04 21.81 -20.18
N GLY A 619 -23.98 22.61 -19.11
CA GLY A 619 -24.22 24.04 -19.15
C GLY A 619 -23.19 24.82 -19.97
N ILE A 620 -21.91 24.43 -19.92
CA ILE A 620 -20.86 25.02 -20.77
C ILE A 620 -21.12 24.69 -22.25
N ILE A 621 -21.45 23.43 -22.55
CA ILE A 621 -21.76 22.99 -23.91
C ILE A 621 -23.00 23.72 -24.45
N ASP A 622 -24.08 23.80 -23.67
CA ASP A 622 -25.30 24.50 -24.08
C ASP A 622 -25.05 25.97 -24.37
N THR A 623 -24.29 26.66 -23.49
CA THR A 623 -23.88 28.05 -23.68
C THR A 623 -23.08 28.23 -24.98
N PHE A 624 -22.13 27.34 -25.24
CA PHE A 624 -21.32 27.36 -26.46
C PHE A 624 -22.16 27.13 -27.73
N VAL A 625 -23.05 26.13 -27.71
CA VAL A 625 -23.95 25.81 -28.84
C VAL A 625 -24.92 26.95 -29.10
N PHE A 626 -25.49 27.54 -28.05
CA PHE A 626 -26.42 28.67 -28.16
C PHE A 626 -25.75 29.90 -28.79
N HIS A 627 -24.55 30.28 -28.32
CA HIS A 627 -23.80 31.40 -28.88
C HIS A 627 -23.36 31.14 -30.32
N SER A 628 -22.90 29.92 -30.62
CA SER A 628 -22.49 29.50 -31.97
C SER A 628 -23.66 29.57 -32.96
N HIS A 629 -24.82 29.03 -32.59
CA HIS A 629 -26.02 29.07 -33.42
C HIS A 629 -26.48 30.51 -33.68
N ARG A 630 -26.44 31.39 -32.67
CA ARG A 630 -26.80 32.81 -32.82
C ARG A 630 -25.80 33.57 -33.70
N ALA A 631 -24.50 33.28 -33.57
CA ALA A 631 -23.45 33.89 -34.40
C ALA A 631 -23.58 33.47 -35.88
N ILE A 632 -23.85 32.19 -36.15
CA ILE A 632 -24.07 31.67 -37.51
C ILE A 632 -25.32 32.28 -38.12
N LYS A 633 -26.44 32.31 -37.39
CA LYS A 633 -27.70 32.92 -37.86
C LYS A 633 -27.52 34.41 -38.19
N LYS A 634 -26.77 35.14 -37.37
CA LYS A 634 -26.44 36.56 -37.62
C LYS A 634 -25.58 36.73 -38.87
N LYS A 635 -24.59 35.87 -39.11
CA LYS A 635 -23.78 35.88 -40.34
C LYS A 635 -24.60 35.54 -41.59
N MET A 636 -25.50 34.56 -41.52
CA MET A 636 -26.40 34.22 -42.65
C MET A 636 -27.37 35.35 -43.00
N GLN A 637 -27.83 36.14 -42.02
CA GLN A 637 -28.69 37.30 -42.27
C GLN A 637 -27.92 38.45 -42.92
N LEU A 638 -26.67 38.68 -42.53
CA LEU A 638 -25.80 39.70 -43.14
C LEU A 638 -25.38 39.33 -44.57
N GLY A 639 -25.16 38.05 -44.88
CA GLY A 639 -24.84 37.57 -46.23
C GLY A 639 -26.02 37.52 -47.21
N LYS A 640 -27.25 37.82 -46.76
CA LYS A 640 -28.47 37.89 -47.60
C LYS A 640 -28.87 39.33 -47.99
N GLN A 641 -28.11 40.35 -47.57
CA GLN A 641 -28.33 41.76 -47.93
C GLN A 641 -27.30 42.30 -48.94
N GLY A 642 -26.54 41.41 -49.59
CA GLY A 642 -25.63 41.72 -50.69
C GLY A 642 -26.21 41.38 -52.04
#